data_AF-A0A226CW27-F1
#
_entry.id   AF-A0A226CW27-F1
#
_cell.length_a   1.000
_cell.length_b   1.000
_cell.length_c   1.000
_cell.angle_alpha   90.00
_cell.angle_beta   90.00
_cell.angle_gamma   90.00
#
_symmetry.space_group_name_H-M   'P 1'
#
loop_
_entity.id
_entity.type
_entity.pdbx_description
1 polymer ?
#
loop_
_entity_poly.entity_id
_entity_poly.type
_entity_poly.pdbx_seq_one_letter_code
_entity_poly.pdbx_strand_id
1 'polypeptide(L)'
;MVQCHSCNKYFHTLCVRKTQPYSDDQEWSCSECTSPPQQSLPAISSTTTKKLPRGVKIGHVNTRDFLSKTKKDDIQQLIVNNNFHIFGVTETWLTKEINNEELQLPGYEMTRQDRPGIKSHKQRGGGLLLYTREDYEVTLLPSPFPPPVESIKVVLKKQHLPDLILILTYRVTTTPKSFLVQMEDEIANNSQSEFYMIGDFNIDQLKSESKRAKKDAHNSGCEDDFKKFKEIRNKATSQKFKLKALKIKQQASESDNSSKFCWKMLNTEIGRIKTYQKLPDLFHNGEFIKNERHKLDILCQHFANPDLPQPQQPNTPPHHPDIPEGELLTNIRISAEEVKRAIIKIKANKPSGCDGIPPKFFRICAESISLPLSMLYNELMEAEMIPSVMKETIIYPLYKKKGAKNCVKNYRPISILPATSKILEKIIYDRIHMYTDKYDKLCNEQHGYRSKRSTLSATLVLTDAIREAGERRQMTGVALIDFEKAFESLAYPILLNKLQQLGITGKVFQWFKSYFEERTITVQRGKHKSAPIRLLRGTPTGSSLSGLIFSCYINDFPKIFKHCKCVLYADDACLYYSGNNVQEIQDKLNEDLNLLLIWCHENGMKINIPKTKAMLFRPTNIKPNQNLSIKIDECDIELMTLQCVNITPGEATNQPERYFINHLPTTAYHHFITSEIYVRRNERSI
;
A
#
# COMPACT_ATOMS: atom_id res chain seq x y z
N MET A 1 27.63 24.20 -13.13
CA MET A 1 26.80 24.70 -14.25
C MET A 1 27.77 25.19 -15.31
N VAL A 2 27.52 24.90 -16.58
CA VAL A 2 28.42 25.22 -17.71
C VAL A 2 27.65 26.09 -18.69
N GLN A 3 28.25 27.18 -19.12
CA GLN A 3 27.64 28.08 -20.08
C GLN A 3 27.95 27.61 -21.51
N CYS A 4 26.92 27.53 -22.36
CA CYS A 4 27.11 27.32 -23.79
C CYS A 4 27.67 28.60 -24.41
N HIS A 5 28.81 28.51 -25.09
CA HIS A 5 29.46 29.66 -25.72
C HIS A 5 28.61 30.26 -26.85
N SER A 6 27.90 29.43 -27.62
CA SER A 6 27.12 29.90 -28.77
C SER A 6 25.75 30.53 -28.42
N CYS A 7 25.17 30.23 -27.26
CA CYS A 7 23.84 30.76 -26.89
C CYS A 7 23.74 31.34 -25.47
N ASN A 8 24.86 31.39 -24.74
CA ASN A 8 24.99 31.92 -23.38
C ASN A 8 24.05 31.30 -22.31
N LYS A 9 23.38 30.18 -22.60
CA LYS A 9 22.53 29.45 -21.64
C LYS A 9 23.37 28.54 -20.73
N TYR A 10 22.95 28.41 -19.47
CA TYR A 10 23.62 27.56 -18.48
C TYR A 10 22.99 26.17 -18.41
N PHE A 11 23.83 25.14 -18.42
CA PHE A 11 23.45 23.74 -18.35
C PHE A 11 24.08 23.06 -17.14
N HIS A 12 23.36 22.11 -16.53
CA HIS A 12 23.92 21.30 -15.46
C HIS A 12 25.04 20.41 -16.00
N THR A 13 26.18 20.42 -15.32
CA THR A 13 27.40 19.68 -15.70
C THR A 13 27.13 18.17 -15.90
N LEU A 14 26.22 17.58 -15.11
CA LEU A 14 25.81 16.17 -15.18
C LEU A 14 24.92 15.84 -16.39
N CYS A 15 24.25 16.83 -16.98
CA CYS A 15 23.37 16.65 -18.14
C CYS A 15 24.13 16.81 -19.47
N VAL A 16 25.35 17.33 -19.43
CA VAL A 16 26.21 17.53 -20.59
C VAL A 16 27.08 16.28 -20.79
N ARG A 17 26.78 15.47 -21.80
CA ARG A 17 27.60 14.29 -22.15
C ARG A 17 28.87 14.72 -22.87
N LYS A 18 29.89 15.17 -22.14
CA LYS A 18 31.27 15.22 -22.65
C LYS A 18 31.97 13.90 -22.34
N THR A 19 32.82 13.44 -23.24
CA THR A 19 33.68 12.25 -23.08
C THR A 19 34.97 12.52 -22.31
N GLN A 20 35.29 13.80 -22.00
CA GLN A 20 36.48 14.21 -21.23
C GLN A 20 36.14 15.26 -20.15
N PRO A 21 36.91 15.34 -19.04
CA PRO A 21 36.67 16.27 -17.93
C PRO A 21 36.86 17.75 -18.34
N TYR A 22 36.17 18.66 -17.63
CA TYR A 22 36.20 20.10 -17.91
C TYR A 22 37.57 20.71 -17.57
N SER A 23 38.29 21.22 -18.57
CA SER A 23 39.32 22.24 -18.39
C SER A 23 38.71 23.63 -18.61
N ASP A 24 39.15 24.63 -17.85
CA ASP A 24 38.55 25.97 -17.84
C ASP A 24 38.72 26.75 -19.15
N ASP A 25 39.57 26.28 -20.07
CA ASP A 25 39.90 26.98 -21.32
C ASP A 25 39.27 26.37 -22.59
N GLN A 26 38.32 25.41 -22.48
CA GLN A 26 37.67 24.82 -23.66
C GLN A 26 36.25 25.34 -23.91
N GLU A 27 36.06 26.03 -25.03
CA GLU A 27 34.77 26.46 -25.54
C GLU A 27 33.84 25.25 -25.78
N TRP A 28 32.61 25.35 -25.27
CA TRP A 28 31.61 24.30 -25.38
C TRP A 28 30.28 24.85 -25.88
N SER A 29 29.70 24.21 -26.89
CA SER A 29 28.39 24.55 -27.45
C SER A 29 27.40 23.39 -27.25
N CYS A 30 26.15 23.72 -26.93
CA CYS A 30 25.12 22.73 -26.66
C CYS A 30 24.64 22.04 -27.95
N SER A 31 24.02 20.87 -27.82
CA SER A 31 23.55 20.05 -28.95
C SER A 31 22.57 20.78 -29.89
N GLU A 32 21.83 21.75 -29.37
CA GLU A 32 20.93 22.60 -30.17
C GLU A 32 21.73 23.57 -31.08
N CYS A 33 22.91 24.02 -30.66
CA CYS A 33 23.76 24.93 -31.42
C CYS A 33 24.75 24.21 -32.35
N THR A 34 25.05 22.92 -32.11
CA THR A 34 25.96 22.12 -32.96
C THR A 34 25.24 21.31 -34.04
N SER A 35 23.90 21.38 -34.12
CA SER A 35 23.13 20.70 -35.16
C SER A 35 23.12 21.52 -36.46
N PRO A 36 23.36 20.94 -37.65
CA PRO A 36 23.23 21.66 -38.92
C PRO A 36 21.78 22.17 -39.08
N PRO A 37 21.56 23.27 -39.83
CA PRO A 37 20.28 23.95 -39.87
C PRO A 37 19.20 23.01 -40.41
N GLN A 38 18.33 22.55 -39.50
CA GLN A 38 17.06 21.96 -39.89
C GLN A 38 16.24 23.07 -40.53
N GLN A 39 15.86 22.85 -41.79
CA GLN A 39 14.90 23.70 -42.50
C GLN A 39 13.73 24.04 -41.57
N SER A 40 13.59 25.33 -41.31
CA SER A 40 12.57 25.89 -40.45
C SER A 40 11.18 25.48 -40.95
N LEU A 41 10.49 24.67 -40.15
CA LEU A 41 9.04 24.59 -40.24
C LEU A 41 8.47 25.99 -39.94
N PRO A 42 7.54 26.51 -40.77
CA PRO A 42 7.04 27.86 -40.62
C PRO A 42 6.26 28.02 -39.31
N ALA A 43 6.39 29.21 -38.74
CA ALA A 43 5.71 29.67 -37.54
C ALA A 43 4.20 29.42 -37.62
N ILE A 44 3.62 28.92 -36.53
CA ILE A 44 2.17 28.86 -36.34
C ILE A 44 1.73 30.30 -36.07
N SER A 45 1.38 31.02 -37.13
CA SER A 45 0.51 32.18 -37.06
C SER A 45 -0.89 31.70 -36.65
N SER A 46 -1.44 32.36 -35.64
CA SER A 46 -2.87 32.36 -35.37
C SER A 46 -3.69 32.62 -36.64
N THR A 47 -4.87 32.01 -36.69
CA THR A 47 -5.98 32.29 -37.64
C THR A 47 -5.74 31.98 -39.12
N THR A 48 -5.94 30.71 -39.49
CA THR A 48 -6.80 30.33 -40.63
C THR A 48 -7.13 28.85 -40.52
N THR A 49 -8.41 28.54 -40.33
CA THR A 49 -8.96 27.19 -40.48
C THR A 49 -8.62 26.65 -41.87
N LYS A 50 -7.60 25.80 -41.98
CA LYS A 50 -7.41 24.97 -43.17
C LYS A 50 -8.62 24.06 -43.29
N LYS A 51 -9.55 24.41 -44.18
CA LYS A 51 -10.62 23.50 -44.62
C LYS A 51 -9.97 22.22 -45.10
N LEU A 52 -10.21 21.12 -44.39
CA LEU A 52 -9.92 19.77 -44.87
C LEU A 52 -10.59 19.60 -46.25
N PRO A 53 -9.95 18.92 -47.21
CA PRO A 53 -10.53 18.72 -48.55
C PRO A 53 -11.87 17.98 -48.47
N ARG A 54 -12.76 18.22 -49.44
CA ARG A 54 -14.06 17.54 -49.60
C ARG A 54 -13.83 16.06 -49.88
N GLY A 55 -13.73 15.24 -48.85
CA GLY A 55 -13.64 13.77 -48.93
C GLY A 55 -14.84 13.08 -48.28
N VAL A 56 -15.10 11.83 -48.68
CA VAL A 56 -16.11 10.98 -48.04
C VAL A 56 -15.65 10.64 -46.62
N LYS A 57 -16.48 10.94 -45.61
CA LYS A 57 -16.20 10.61 -44.22
C LYS A 57 -16.82 9.28 -43.86
N ILE A 58 -15.99 8.27 -43.60
CA ILE A 58 -16.42 6.93 -43.21
C ILE A 58 -16.04 6.71 -41.74
N GLY A 59 -16.99 6.23 -40.93
CA GLY A 59 -16.77 5.89 -39.53
C GLY A 59 -17.11 4.43 -39.24
N HIS A 60 -16.50 3.87 -38.20
CA HIS A 60 -16.84 2.54 -37.69
C HIS A 60 -16.70 2.48 -36.18
N VAL A 61 -17.59 1.73 -35.51
CA VAL A 61 -17.47 1.38 -34.10
C VAL A 61 -17.96 -0.04 -33.81
N ASN A 62 -17.28 -0.74 -32.91
CA ASN A 62 -17.77 -1.98 -32.32
C ASN A 62 -18.49 -1.67 -30.99
N THR A 63 -19.77 -2.02 -30.87
CA THR A 63 -20.61 -1.59 -29.73
C THR A 63 -20.75 -2.60 -28.63
N ARG A 64 -20.65 -3.90 -28.93
CA ARG A 64 -20.97 -4.99 -27.99
C ARG A 64 -22.29 -4.72 -27.27
N ASP A 65 -23.39 -4.76 -28.01
CA ASP A 65 -24.75 -4.30 -27.64
C ASP A 65 -25.00 -2.82 -27.98
N PHE A 66 -25.74 -2.58 -29.07
CA PHE A 66 -26.11 -1.24 -29.57
C PHE A 66 -27.18 -0.56 -28.71
N LEU A 67 -28.16 -1.30 -28.19
CA LEU A 67 -29.27 -0.75 -27.40
C LEU A 67 -28.96 -0.62 -25.91
N SER A 68 -27.76 -1.03 -25.47
CA SER A 68 -27.37 -0.90 -24.07
C SER A 68 -27.26 0.56 -23.62
N LYS A 69 -28.05 0.95 -22.61
CA LYS A 69 -28.00 2.25 -21.93
C LYS A 69 -28.23 3.42 -22.91
N THR A 70 -27.26 4.33 -23.04
CA THR A 70 -27.30 5.53 -23.89
C THR A 70 -26.55 5.34 -25.22
N LYS A 71 -25.99 4.15 -25.48
CA LYS A 71 -25.04 3.97 -26.61
C LYS A 71 -25.65 4.31 -27.96
N LYS A 72 -26.92 3.97 -28.19
CA LYS A 72 -27.65 4.34 -29.40
C LYS A 72 -27.60 5.87 -29.58
N ASP A 73 -28.06 6.61 -28.57
CA ASP A 73 -28.13 8.08 -28.62
C ASP A 73 -26.73 8.69 -28.77
N ASP A 74 -25.73 8.16 -28.04
CA ASP A 74 -24.33 8.61 -28.11
C ASP A 74 -23.74 8.41 -29.52
N ILE A 75 -24.03 7.28 -30.16
CA ILE A 75 -23.55 6.97 -31.52
C ILE A 75 -24.29 7.81 -32.56
N GLN A 76 -25.60 7.99 -32.41
CA GLN A 76 -26.39 8.85 -33.29
C GLN A 76 -25.88 10.31 -33.21
N GLN A 77 -25.63 10.82 -32.00
CA GLN A 77 -24.99 12.13 -31.81
C GLN A 77 -23.58 12.19 -32.40
N LEU A 78 -22.77 11.13 -32.24
CA LEU A 78 -21.44 11.06 -32.84
C LEU A 78 -21.50 11.16 -34.37
N ILE A 79 -22.43 10.45 -35.00
CA ILE A 79 -22.64 10.45 -36.45
C ILE A 79 -22.98 11.86 -36.93
N VAL A 80 -23.96 12.50 -36.29
CA VAL A 80 -24.45 13.84 -36.64
C VAL A 80 -23.38 14.92 -36.39
N ASN A 81 -22.77 14.94 -35.21
CA ASN A 81 -21.80 15.97 -34.81
C ASN A 81 -20.55 15.98 -35.67
N ASN A 82 -20.13 14.83 -36.20
CA ASN A 82 -18.95 14.70 -37.06
C ASN A 82 -19.28 14.73 -38.55
N ASN A 83 -20.58 14.72 -38.91
CA ASN A 83 -21.10 14.70 -40.26
C ASN A 83 -20.48 13.55 -41.10
N PHE A 84 -20.62 12.32 -40.60
CA PHE A 84 -20.19 11.13 -41.35
C PHE A 84 -21.08 10.93 -42.58
N HIS A 85 -20.50 10.48 -43.68
CA HIS A 85 -21.26 10.13 -44.89
C HIS A 85 -21.73 8.68 -44.81
N ILE A 86 -20.88 7.81 -44.26
CA ILE A 86 -21.15 6.38 -44.05
C ILE A 86 -20.66 6.01 -42.65
N PHE A 87 -21.43 5.24 -41.88
CA PHE A 87 -21.06 4.82 -40.53
C PHE A 87 -21.46 3.36 -40.25
N GLY A 88 -20.46 2.51 -40.05
CA GLY A 88 -20.66 1.10 -39.74
C GLY A 88 -20.65 0.80 -38.24
N VAL A 89 -21.51 -0.10 -37.80
CA VAL A 89 -21.60 -0.58 -36.41
C VAL A 89 -21.51 -2.11 -36.41
N THR A 90 -20.56 -2.66 -35.64
CA THR A 90 -20.37 -4.11 -35.48
C THR A 90 -20.67 -4.56 -34.06
N GLU A 91 -21.01 -5.84 -33.88
CA GLU A 91 -21.49 -6.39 -32.60
C GLU A 91 -22.71 -5.62 -32.05
N THR A 92 -23.71 -5.42 -32.92
CA THR A 92 -24.94 -4.70 -32.57
C THR A 92 -25.80 -5.49 -31.59
N TRP A 93 -25.76 -6.83 -31.66
CA TRP A 93 -26.56 -7.79 -30.88
C TRP A 93 -28.08 -7.63 -31.07
N LEU A 94 -28.47 -6.97 -32.15
CA LEU A 94 -29.87 -6.77 -32.52
C LEU A 94 -30.49 -8.10 -33.00
N THR A 95 -31.80 -8.23 -32.80
CA THR A 95 -32.61 -9.38 -33.23
C THR A 95 -33.80 -8.92 -34.05
N LYS A 96 -34.36 -9.82 -34.88
CA LYS A 96 -35.50 -9.51 -35.76
C LYS A 96 -36.74 -8.95 -35.02
N GLU A 97 -36.80 -9.08 -33.70
CA GLU A 97 -37.87 -8.55 -32.84
C GLU A 97 -37.80 -7.02 -32.68
N ILE A 98 -36.62 -6.42 -32.84
CA ILE A 98 -36.42 -4.97 -32.72
C ILE A 98 -36.87 -4.31 -34.02
N ASN A 99 -37.82 -3.39 -33.95
CA ASN A 99 -38.33 -2.65 -35.10
C ASN A 99 -37.25 -1.73 -35.70
N ASN A 100 -37.16 -1.67 -37.02
CA ASN A 100 -36.24 -0.78 -37.72
C ASN A 100 -36.53 0.70 -37.47
N GLU A 101 -37.78 1.08 -37.18
CA GLU A 101 -38.17 2.44 -36.80
C GLU A 101 -37.43 2.93 -35.55
N GLU A 102 -37.18 2.03 -34.59
CA GLU A 102 -36.43 2.34 -33.38
C GLU A 102 -34.95 2.62 -33.65
N LEU A 103 -34.45 2.25 -34.82
CA LEU A 103 -33.04 2.37 -35.19
C LEU A 103 -32.81 3.49 -36.23
N GLN A 104 -33.86 4.14 -36.71
CA GLN A 104 -33.74 5.20 -37.70
C GLN A 104 -32.93 6.39 -37.16
N LEU A 105 -32.15 6.99 -38.05
CA LEU A 105 -31.36 8.19 -37.81
C LEU A 105 -31.74 9.20 -38.90
N PRO A 106 -32.34 10.37 -38.57
CA PRO A 106 -32.77 11.33 -39.57
C PRO A 106 -31.62 11.76 -40.50
N GLY A 107 -31.88 11.73 -41.82
CA GLY A 107 -30.88 12.06 -42.85
C GLY A 107 -29.98 10.89 -43.25
N TYR A 108 -30.25 9.67 -42.76
CA TYR A 108 -29.50 8.45 -43.08
C TYR A 108 -30.43 7.28 -43.41
N GLU A 109 -30.11 6.60 -44.50
CA GLU A 109 -30.61 5.26 -44.82
C GLU A 109 -29.86 4.19 -44.00
N MET A 110 -30.57 3.14 -43.59
CA MET A 110 -30.04 2.09 -42.72
C MET A 110 -30.07 0.72 -43.39
N THR A 111 -28.92 0.06 -43.48
CA THR A 111 -28.79 -1.36 -43.88
C THR A 111 -28.43 -2.20 -42.66
N ARG A 112 -29.26 -3.20 -42.35
CA ARG A 112 -29.14 -4.02 -41.14
C ARG A 112 -29.00 -5.50 -41.48
N GLN A 113 -28.08 -6.19 -40.78
CA GLN A 113 -27.93 -7.64 -40.84
C GLN A 113 -27.77 -8.21 -39.44
N ASP A 114 -28.84 -8.86 -38.95
CA ASP A 114 -28.82 -9.56 -37.67
C ASP A 114 -28.18 -10.94 -37.80
N ARG A 115 -27.61 -11.44 -36.71
CA ARG A 115 -26.99 -12.76 -36.71
C ARG A 115 -28.05 -13.87 -36.77
N PRO A 116 -27.96 -14.80 -37.73
CA PRO A 116 -28.93 -15.88 -37.87
C PRO A 116 -28.89 -16.84 -36.66
N GLY A 117 -30.06 -17.26 -36.19
CA GLY A 117 -30.21 -18.28 -35.12
C GLY A 117 -30.27 -17.74 -33.69
N ILE A 118 -30.18 -16.43 -33.46
CA ILE A 118 -30.34 -15.81 -32.13
C ILE A 118 -31.81 -15.47 -31.88
N LYS A 119 -32.42 -16.11 -30.87
CA LYS A 119 -33.85 -15.95 -30.52
C LYS A 119 -34.12 -14.93 -29.40
N SER A 120 -33.09 -14.36 -28.77
CA SER A 120 -33.25 -13.23 -27.83
C SER A 120 -31.94 -12.47 -27.64
N HIS A 121 -32.04 -11.22 -27.20
CA HIS A 121 -30.91 -10.33 -26.84
C HIS A 121 -29.92 -10.91 -25.80
N LYS A 122 -30.25 -12.07 -25.19
CA LYS A 122 -29.45 -12.76 -24.17
C LYS A 122 -28.50 -13.84 -24.72
N GLN A 123 -28.65 -14.28 -25.97
CA GLN A 123 -27.69 -15.18 -26.64
C GLN A 123 -26.69 -14.34 -27.45
N ARG A 124 -25.39 -14.45 -27.15
CA ARG A 124 -24.42 -13.35 -27.33
C ARG A 124 -23.66 -13.36 -28.66
N GLY A 125 -23.45 -12.16 -29.22
CA GLY A 125 -22.38 -11.83 -30.18
C GLY A 125 -22.82 -11.72 -31.65
N GLY A 126 -22.28 -10.73 -32.38
CA GLY A 126 -22.52 -10.51 -33.81
C GLY A 126 -23.59 -9.46 -34.13
N GLY A 127 -23.95 -9.32 -35.40
CA GLY A 127 -24.86 -8.31 -35.93
C GLY A 127 -24.11 -7.09 -36.49
N LEU A 128 -24.61 -6.59 -37.61
CA LEU A 128 -24.08 -5.47 -38.38
C LEU A 128 -25.18 -4.44 -38.65
N LEU A 129 -24.80 -3.17 -38.59
CA LEU A 129 -25.66 -2.05 -38.96
C LEU A 129 -24.82 -1.02 -39.71
N LEU A 130 -25.32 -0.52 -40.83
CA LEU A 130 -24.67 0.48 -41.66
C LEU A 130 -25.63 1.65 -41.84
N TYR A 131 -25.21 2.85 -41.45
CA TYR A 131 -25.89 4.10 -41.75
C TYR A 131 -25.20 4.78 -42.94
N THR A 132 -25.96 5.14 -43.95
CA THR A 132 -25.48 5.88 -45.12
C THR A 132 -26.33 7.12 -45.27
N ARG A 133 -25.70 8.29 -45.47
CA ARG A 133 -26.44 9.54 -45.64
C ARG A 133 -27.33 9.48 -46.88
N GLU A 134 -28.55 10.00 -46.78
CA GLU A 134 -29.61 9.88 -47.82
C GLU A 134 -29.23 10.48 -49.19
N ASP A 135 -28.16 11.27 -49.27
CA ASP A 135 -27.64 11.83 -50.52
C ASP A 135 -26.71 10.87 -51.29
N TYR A 136 -26.66 9.59 -50.88
CA TYR A 136 -26.06 8.47 -51.62
C TYR A 136 -27.14 7.46 -51.98
N GLU A 137 -27.11 6.97 -53.21
CA GLU A 137 -27.90 5.81 -53.62
C GLU A 137 -27.16 4.53 -53.22
N VAL A 138 -27.82 3.66 -52.45
CA VAL A 138 -27.23 2.43 -51.89
C VAL A 138 -27.77 1.20 -52.60
N THR A 139 -26.88 0.38 -53.17
CA THR A 139 -27.23 -0.93 -53.72
C THR A 139 -26.56 -2.03 -52.91
N LEU A 140 -27.34 -2.92 -52.29
CA LEU A 140 -26.82 -4.08 -51.54
C LEU A 140 -26.35 -5.18 -52.50
N LEU A 141 -25.15 -5.69 -52.28
CA LEU A 141 -24.58 -6.83 -53.01
C LEU A 141 -24.48 -8.07 -52.11
N PRO A 142 -24.35 -9.28 -52.69
CA PRO A 142 -24.11 -10.49 -51.93
C PRO A 142 -22.87 -10.38 -51.03
N SER A 143 -22.99 -10.92 -49.81
CA SER A 143 -21.87 -11.00 -48.86
C SER A 143 -20.71 -11.80 -49.48
N PRO A 144 -19.48 -11.25 -49.54
CA PRO A 144 -18.33 -11.95 -50.13
C PRO A 144 -17.80 -13.08 -49.26
N PHE A 145 -18.14 -13.09 -47.96
CA PHE A 145 -17.61 -14.06 -47.00
C PHE A 145 -18.69 -15.04 -46.52
N PRO A 146 -18.38 -16.36 -46.47
CA PRO A 146 -19.28 -17.33 -45.88
C PRO A 146 -19.28 -17.26 -44.34
N PRO A 147 -20.32 -17.79 -43.67
CA PRO A 147 -20.32 -17.96 -42.22
C PRO A 147 -19.06 -18.72 -41.74
N PRO A 148 -18.50 -18.40 -40.56
CA PRO A 148 -19.05 -17.53 -39.52
C PRO A 148 -18.64 -16.05 -39.63
N VAL A 149 -18.14 -15.59 -40.79
CA VAL A 149 -17.88 -14.16 -41.02
C VAL A 149 -19.18 -13.47 -41.37
N GLU A 150 -19.42 -12.31 -40.76
CA GLU A 150 -20.58 -11.49 -41.05
C GLU A 150 -20.12 -10.30 -41.89
N SER A 151 -20.79 -10.02 -43.01
CA SER A 151 -20.48 -8.83 -43.83
C SER A 151 -21.68 -8.26 -44.58
N ILE A 152 -21.72 -6.94 -44.67
CA ILE A 152 -22.61 -6.16 -45.54
C ILE A 152 -21.75 -5.55 -46.64
N LYS A 153 -22.02 -5.87 -47.91
CA LYS A 153 -21.36 -5.28 -49.09
C LYS A 153 -22.34 -4.39 -49.83
N VAL A 154 -22.00 -3.12 -50.04
CA VAL A 154 -22.84 -2.15 -50.75
C VAL A 154 -22.04 -1.42 -51.83
N VAL A 155 -22.74 -1.01 -52.89
CA VAL A 155 -22.27 0.01 -53.85
C VAL A 155 -22.98 1.31 -53.52
N LEU A 156 -22.21 2.38 -53.40
CA LEU A 156 -22.66 3.70 -53.03
C LEU A 156 -22.42 4.63 -54.22
N LYS A 157 -23.51 5.17 -54.77
CA LYS A 157 -23.46 6.10 -55.90
C LYS A 157 -23.85 7.50 -55.47
N LYS A 158 -23.16 8.48 -56.02
CA LYS A 158 -23.48 9.89 -55.80
C LYS A 158 -23.15 10.69 -57.04
N GLN A 159 -24.02 11.63 -57.40
CA GLN A 159 -23.86 12.44 -58.61
C GLN A 159 -22.46 13.07 -58.65
N HIS A 160 -21.79 12.90 -59.79
CA HIS A 160 -20.45 13.41 -60.07
C HIS A 160 -19.31 12.84 -59.21
N LEU A 161 -19.53 11.72 -58.52
CA LEU A 161 -18.48 10.94 -57.84
C LEU A 161 -18.39 9.52 -58.43
N PRO A 162 -17.21 8.89 -58.42
CA PRO A 162 -17.08 7.48 -58.81
C PRO A 162 -17.87 6.57 -57.85
N ASP A 163 -18.35 5.44 -58.38
CA ASP A 163 -19.02 4.41 -57.61
C ASP A 163 -18.08 3.88 -56.51
N LEU A 164 -18.57 3.84 -55.28
CA LEU A 164 -17.82 3.44 -54.09
C LEU A 164 -18.32 2.08 -53.60
N ILE A 165 -17.45 1.08 -53.54
CA ILE A 165 -17.76 -0.24 -52.98
C ILE A 165 -17.34 -0.26 -51.51
N LEU A 166 -18.27 -0.52 -50.60
CA LEU A 166 -17.99 -0.61 -49.17
C LEU A 166 -18.40 -1.98 -48.60
N ILE A 167 -17.50 -2.58 -47.83
CA ILE A 167 -17.74 -3.85 -47.13
C ILE A 167 -17.56 -3.65 -45.63
N LEU A 168 -18.65 -3.68 -44.87
CA LEU A 168 -18.63 -3.72 -43.42
C LEU A 168 -18.50 -5.17 -42.96
N THR A 169 -17.42 -5.51 -42.26
CA THR A 169 -17.07 -6.89 -41.88
C THR A 169 -16.93 -7.05 -40.37
N TYR A 170 -17.53 -8.12 -39.83
CA TYR A 170 -17.25 -8.61 -38.48
C TYR A 170 -16.78 -10.05 -38.53
N ARG A 171 -15.53 -10.28 -38.12
CA ARG A 171 -14.95 -11.63 -38.05
C ARG A 171 -15.07 -12.17 -36.63
N VAL A 172 -15.76 -13.29 -36.47
CA VAL A 172 -15.86 -13.99 -35.18
C VAL A 172 -14.51 -14.60 -34.81
N THR A 173 -14.20 -14.68 -33.51
CA THR A 173 -12.91 -15.19 -33.02
C THR A 173 -12.64 -16.66 -33.38
N THR A 174 -13.67 -17.43 -33.73
CA THR A 174 -13.58 -18.83 -34.16
C THR A 174 -13.37 -18.99 -35.67
N THR A 175 -13.37 -17.91 -36.45
CA THR A 175 -13.24 -17.97 -37.91
C THR A 175 -11.88 -18.55 -38.33
N PRO A 176 -11.86 -19.56 -39.25
CA PRO A 176 -10.63 -20.12 -39.81
C PRO A 176 -9.70 -19.08 -40.47
N LYS A 177 -8.42 -19.43 -40.62
CA LYS A 177 -7.43 -18.54 -41.25
C LYS A 177 -7.66 -18.31 -42.75
N SER A 178 -8.44 -19.18 -43.41
CA SER A 178 -8.81 -19.05 -44.83
C SER A 178 -9.51 -17.72 -45.14
N PHE A 179 -10.13 -17.07 -44.15
CA PHE A 179 -10.67 -15.72 -44.30
C PHE A 179 -9.65 -14.70 -44.81
N LEU A 180 -8.37 -14.81 -44.41
CA LEU A 180 -7.35 -13.86 -44.88
C LEU A 180 -7.12 -13.97 -46.39
N VAL A 181 -7.15 -15.20 -46.93
CA VAL A 181 -7.05 -15.45 -48.37
C VAL A 181 -8.28 -14.91 -49.10
N GLN A 182 -9.48 -15.19 -48.57
CA GLN A 182 -10.73 -14.65 -49.14
C GLN A 182 -10.76 -13.12 -49.12
N MET A 183 -10.21 -12.50 -48.09
CA MET A 183 -10.08 -11.05 -47.99
C MET A 183 -9.09 -10.50 -49.01
N GLU A 184 -7.96 -11.16 -49.23
CA GLU A 184 -6.98 -10.82 -50.27
C GLU A 184 -7.60 -10.94 -51.67
N ASP A 185 -8.31 -12.03 -51.95
CA ASP A 185 -9.03 -12.25 -53.21
C ASP A 185 -10.07 -11.15 -53.46
N GLU A 186 -10.85 -10.79 -52.44
CA GLU A 186 -11.87 -9.73 -52.56
C GLU A 186 -11.22 -8.36 -52.80
N ILE A 187 -10.11 -8.04 -52.14
CA ILE A 187 -9.36 -6.79 -52.40
C ILE A 187 -8.82 -6.79 -53.83
N ALA A 188 -8.26 -7.91 -54.31
CA ALA A 188 -7.73 -8.03 -55.65
C ALA A 188 -8.82 -7.85 -56.72
N ASN A 189 -9.99 -8.49 -56.52
CA ASN A 189 -11.14 -8.42 -57.41
C ASN A 189 -11.72 -7.00 -57.54
N ASN A 190 -11.54 -6.14 -56.54
CA ASN A 190 -12.03 -4.76 -56.55
C ASN A 190 -10.88 -3.73 -56.69
N SER A 191 -9.68 -4.15 -57.09
CA SER A 191 -8.49 -3.29 -57.15
C SER A 191 -8.58 -2.10 -58.13
N GLN A 192 -9.51 -2.14 -59.08
CA GLN A 192 -9.77 -1.08 -60.06
C GLN A 192 -10.95 -0.18 -59.69
N SER A 193 -11.58 -0.41 -58.54
CA SER A 193 -12.73 0.34 -58.03
C SER A 193 -12.34 1.14 -56.78
N GLU A 194 -13.08 2.21 -56.47
CA GLU A 194 -12.98 2.86 -55.17
C GLU A 194 -13.56 1.92 -54.10
N PHE A 195 -12.69 1.21 -53.39
CA PHE A 195 -13.05 0.10 -52.51
C PHE A 195 -12.62 0.33 -51.06
N TYR A 196 -13.55 0.15 -50.12
CA TYR A 196 -13.29 0.28 -48.69
C TYR A 196 -13.83 -0.93 -47.92
N MET A 197 -12.95 -1.65 -47.23
CA MET A 197 -13.33 -2.67 -46.27
C MET A 197 -13.12 -2.14 -44.86
N ILE A 198 -14.20 -2.05 -44.08
CA ILE A 198 -14.20 -1.53 -42.70
C ILE A 198 -14.79 -2.56 -41.75
N GLY A 199 -14.53 -2.41 -40.45
CA GLY A 199 -15.15 -3.25 -39.42
C GLY A 199 -14.15 -3.80 -38.40
N ASP A 200 -14.61 -4.79 -37.63
CA ASP A 200 -13.79 -5.47 -36.63
C ASP A 200 -13.42 -6.87 -37.11
N PHE A 201 -12.20 -6.98 -37.62
CA PHE A 201 -11.65 -8.22 -38.15
C PHE A 201 -11.17 -9.19 -37.06
N ASN A 202 -11.12 -8.79 -35.78
CA ASN A 202 -10.58 -9.61 -34.69
C ASN A 202 -9.22 -10.27 -35.05
N ILE A 203 -8.35 -9.57 -35.79
CA ILE A 203 -7.03 -10.04 -36.18
C ILE A 203 -6.00 -9.46 -35.20
N ASP A 204 -5.43 -10.31 -34.33
CA ASP A 204 -4.27 -9.92 -33.51
C ASP A 204 -2.99 -9.96 -34.37
N GLN A 205 -2.79 -8.93 -35.19
CA GLN A 205 -1.60 -8.80 -36.07
C GLN A 205 -0.28 -8.73 -35.27
N LEU A 206 -0.32 -8.27 -34.01
CA LEU A 206 0.89 -8.05 -33.20
C LEU A 206 1.40 -9.30 -32.49
N LYS A 207 0.53 -10.22 -32.08
CA LYS A 207 0.95 -11.47 -31.43
C LYS A 207 1.15 -12.61 -32.41
N SER A 208 0.44 -12.63 -33.52
CA SER A 208 0.49 -13.74 -34.48
C SER A 208 1.81 -13.78 -35.25
N GLU A 209 2.30 -12.65 -35.77
CA GLU A 209 3.58 -12.57 -36.49
C GLU A 209 4.78 -12.83 -35.57
N SER A 210 4.81 -12.23 -34.38
CA SER A 210 5.90 -12.47 -33.43
C SER A 210 5.94 -13.92 -32.93
N LYS A 211 4.77 -14.56 -32.74
CA LYS A 211 4.71 -15.99 -32.37
C LYS A 211 5.07 -16.91 -33.53
N ARG A 212 4.66 -16.57 -34.76
CA ARG A 212 5.01 -17.30 -35.98
C ARG A 212 6.52 -17.21 -36.23
N ALA A 213 7.09 -16.01 -36.27
CA ALA A 213 8.53 -15.81 -36.43
C ALA A 213 9.35 -16.47 -35.30
N LYS A 214 8.84 -16.47 -34.05
CA LYS A 214 9.47 -17.22 -32.94
C LYS A 214 9.45 -18.72 -33.19
N LYS A 215 8.32 -19.26 -33.66
CA LYS A 215 8.15 -20.69 -33.94
C LYS A 215 9.01 -21.11 -35.13
N ASP A 216 9.02 -20.32 -36.20
CA ASP A 216 9.83 -20.55 -37.40
C ASP A 216 11.32 -20.52 -37.05
N ALA A 217 11.79 -19.53 -36.27
CA ALA A 217 13.17 -19.48 -35.79
C ALA A 217 13.56 -20.67 -34.89
N HIS A 218 12.66 -21.14 -34.02
CA HIS A 218 12.89 -22.32 -33.20
C HIS A 218 12.92 -23.62 -34.01
N ASN A 219 12.09 -23.71 -35.05
CA ASN A 219 11.97 -24.89 -35.89
C ASN A 219 13.10 -24.99 -36.92
N SER A 220 13.56 -23.87 -37.48
CA SER A 220 14.63 -23.84 -38.48
C SER A 220 16.03 -23.84 -37.86
N GLY A 221 16.19 -23.34 -36.64
CA GLY A 221 17.50 -23.22 -35.97
C GLY A 221 18.45 -22.22 -36.64
N CYS A 222 18.03 -21.54 -37.69
CA CYS A 222 18.86 -20.65 -38.50
C CYS A 222 19.00 -19.26 -37.86
N GLU A 223 20.22 -18.71 -37.89
CA GLU A 223 20.54 -17.41 -37.28
C GLU A 223 19.78 -16.24 -37.94
N ASP A 224 19.53 -16.33 -39.26
CA ASP A 224 18.76 -15.32 -40.00
C ASP A 224 17.28 -15.27 -39.58
N ASP A 225 16.66 -16.42 -39.29
CA ASP A 225 15.29 -16.48 -38.79
C ASP A 225 15.18 -15.93 -37.36
N PHE A 226 16.20 -16.15 -36.52
CA PHE A 226 16.30 -15.52 -35.21
C PHE A 226 16.48 -14.00 -35.30
N LYS A 227 17.23 -13.51 -36.29
CA LYS A 227 17.38 -12.08 -36.56
C LYS A 227 16.05 -11.46 -36.99
N LYS A 228 15.34 -12.11 -37.92
CA LYS A 228 14.00 -11.71 -38.38
C LYS A 228 12.98 -11.71 -37.23
N PHE A 229 13.00 -12.72 -36.35
CA PHE A 229 12.19 -12.74 -35.14
C PHE A 229 12.50 -11.55 -34.20
N LYS A 230 13.78 -11.24 -33.97
CA LYS A 230 14.19 -10.11 -33.12
C LYS A 230 13.68 -8.79 -33.69
N GLU A 231 13.78 -8.58 -35.01
CA GLU A 231 13.28 -7.38 -35.69
C GLU A 231 11.75 -7.23 -35.53
N ILE A 232 11.00 -8.28 -35.82
CA ILE A 232 9.52 -8.30 -35.69
C ILE A 232 9.10 -8.06 -34.23
N ARG A 233 9.76 -8.72 -33.27
CA ARG A 233 9.51 -8.54 -31.83
C ARG A 233 9.81 -7.09 -31.40
N ASN A 234 10.91 -6.51 -31.87
CA ASN A 234 11.30 -5.14 -31.55
C ASN A 234 10.30 -4.13 -32.12
N LYS A 235 9.83 -4.34 -33.35
CA LYS A 235 8.80 -3.52 -34.00
C LYS A 235 7.47 -3.57 -33.23
N ALA A 236 7.00 -4.77 -32.87
CA ALA A 236 5.80 -4.95 -32.07
C ALA A 236 5.92 -4.33 -30.66
N THR A 237 7.09 -4.46 -30.04
CA THR A 237 7.38 -3.87 -28.74
C THR A 237 7.40 -2.34 -28.83
N SER A 238 8.01 -1.77 -29.86
CA SER A 238 8.05 -0.32 -30.13
C SER A 238 6.65 0.24 -30.35
N GLN A 239 5.81 -0.41 -31.15
CA GLN A 239 4.41 0.00 -31.35
C GLN A 239 3.59 -0.09 -30.08
N LYS A 240 3.76 -1.15 -29.27
CA LYS A 240 3.13 -1.26 -27.95
C LYS A 240 3.52 -0.08 -27.05
N PHE A 241 4.79 0.32 -27.05
CA PHE A 241 5.25 1.50 -26.30
C PHE A 241 4.68 2.80 -26.85
N LYS A 242 4.58 2.97 -28.17
CA LYS A 242 3.94 4.14 -28.81
C LYS A 242 2.46 4.27 -28.45
N LEU A 243 1.69 3.18 -28.55
CA LEU A 243 0.27 3.16 -28.19
C LEU A 243 0.07 3.46 -26.70
N LYS A 244 0.95 2.91 -25.85
CA LYS A 244 0.94 3.20 -24.42
C LYS A 244 1.24 4.69 -24.14
N ALA A 245 2.22 5.28 -24.82
CA ALA A 245 2.56 6.69 -24.69
C ALA A 245 1.41 7.61 -25.16
N LEU A 246 0.74 7.26 -26.26
CA LEU A 246 -0.45 7.99 -26.75
C LEU A 246 -1.59 7.97 -25.74
N LYS A 247 -1.87 6.80 -25.14
CA LYS A 247 -2.88 6.67 -24.09
C LYS A 247 -2.57 7.52 -22.85
N ILE A 248 -1.30 7.55 -22.42
CA ILE A 248 -0.86 8.37 -21.29
C ILE A 248 -0.98 9.87 -21.63
N LYS A 249 -0.61 10.27 -22.86
CA LYS A 249 -0.79 11.66 -23.32
C LYS A 249 -2.26 12.08 -23.32
N GLN A 250 -3.15 11.23 -23.81
CA GLN A 250 -4.58 11.48 -23.82
C GLN A 250 -5.15 11.63 -22.40
N GLN A 251 -4.79 10.72 -21.49
CA GLN A 251 -5.21 10.80 -20.08
C GLN A 251 -4.65 12.03 -19.36
N ALA A 252 -3.46 12.51 -19.75
CA ALA A 252 -2.91 13.76 -19.25
C ALA A 252 -3.71 14.97 -19.75
N SER A 253 -4.04 15.02 -21.04
CA SER A 253 -4.80 16.13 -21.65
C SER A 253 -6.24 16.23 -21.20
N GLU A 254 -6.85 15.10 -20.81
CA GLU A 254 -8.23 15.03 -20.28
C GLU A 254 -8.29 15.33 -18.77
N SER A 255 -7.15 15.53 -18.11
CA SER A 255 -7.08 15.87 -16.68
C SER A 255 -6.93 17.37 -16.48
N ASP A 256 -7.35 17.86 -15.30
CA ASP A 256 -7.23 19.29 -14.90
C ASP A 256 -5.78 19.79 -14.76
N ASN A 257 -4.78 19.11 -15.35
CA ASN A 257 -3.35 19.36 -15.26
C ASN A 257 -2.81 19.49 -13.81
N SER A 258 -3.53 18.94 -12.83
CA SER A 258 -3.03 18.95 -11.45
C SER A 258 -1.75 18.12 -11.36
N SER A 259 -0.67 18.75 -10.90
CA SER A 259 0.64 18.11 -10.67
C SER A 259 0.52 16.78 -9.92
N LYS A 260 -0.46 16.68 -8.99
CA LYS A 260 -0.79 15.47 -8.23
C LYS A 260 -1.30 14.32 -9.09
N PHE A 261 -2.12 14.60 -10.11
CA PHE A 261 -2.61 13.58 -11.05
C PHE A 261 -1.49 13.09 -11.97
N CYS A 262 -0.71 14.00 -12.56
CA CYS A 262 0.42 13.65 -13.42
C CYS A 262 1.47 12.81 -12.67
N TRP A 263 1.80 13.18 -11.43
CA TRP A 263 2.72 12.41 -10.58
C TRP A 263 2.18 11.04 -10.17
N LYS A 264 0.87 10.93 -9.90
CA LYS A 264 0.23 9.65 -9.59
C LYS A 264 0.21 8.73 -10.81
N MET A 265 -0.08 9.26 -11.99
CA MET A 265 -0.06 8.53 -13.24
C MET A 265 1.36 8.04 -13.56
N LEU A 266 2.36 8.93 -13.52
CA LEU A 266 3.76 8.58 -13.74
C LEU A 266 4.22 7.48 -12.78
N ASN A 267 3.96 7.64 -11.48
CA ASN A 267 4.38 6.67 -10.47
C ASN A 267 3.65 5.31 -10.59
N THR A 268 2.41 5.29 -11.10
CA THR A 268 1.69 4.04 -11.40
C THR A 268 2.31 3.34 -12.61
N GLU A 269 2.67 4.09 -13.65
CA GLU A 269 3.24 3.54 -14.89
C GLU A 269 4.67 3.00 -14.75
N ILE A 270 5.49 3.64 -13.91
CA ILE A 270 6.83 3.15 -13.55
C ILE A 270 6.78 2.07 -12.46
N GLY A 271 5.59 1.59 -12.09
CA GLY A 271 5.40 0.52 -11.10
C GLY A 271 5.72 0.89 -9.65
N ARG A 272 5.92 2.18 -9.35
CA ARG A 272 6.19 2.68 -7.99
C ARG A 272 4.93 2.78 -7.13
N ILE A 273 3.76 2.96 -7.74
CA ILE A 273 2.46 2.87 -7.08
C ILE A 273 1.85 1.52 -7.43
N LYS A 274 1.69 0.65 -6.42
CA LYS A 274 0.76 -0.48 -6.51
C LYS A 274 -0.64 0.12 -6.72
N THR A 275 -1.32 -0.29 -7.78
CA THR A 275 -2.70 0.09 -8.09
C THR A 275 -3.52 0.15 -6.80
N TYR A 276 -4.32 1.20 -6.60
CA TYR A 276 -5.24 1.35 -5.47
C TYR A 276 -6.02 0.04 -5.30
N GLN A 277 -5.54 -0.85 -4.43
CA GLN A 277 -6.22 -2.12 -4.22
C GLN A 277 -7.45 -1.74 -3.41
N LYS A 278 -8.64 -1.81 -4.02
CA LYS A 278 -9.91 -1.79 -3.28
C LYS A 278 -9.81 -2.79 -2.13
N LEU A 279 -10.45 -2.47 -1.00
CA LEU A 279 -10.59 -3.46 0.06
C LEU A 279 -11.35 -4.65 -0.55
N PRO A 280 -10.86 -5.89 -0.38
CA PRO A 280 -11.66 -7.06 -0.73
C PRO A 280 -12.98 -7.05 0.05
N ASP A 281 -13.95 -7.82 -0.42
CA ASP A 281 -15.16 -8.03 0.35
C ASP A 281 -14.78 -8.67 1.69
N LEU A 282 -15.27 -8.08 2.78
CA LEU A 282 -14.95 -8.52 4.14
C LEU A 282 -16.02 -9.53 4.58
N PHE A 283 -15.60 -10.62 5.21
CA PHE A 283 -16.51 -11.59 5.81
C PHE A 283 -16.72 -11.22 7.28
N HIS A 284 -17.96 -10.88 7.64
CA HIS A 284 -18.32 -10.45 8.99
C HIS A 284 -19.73 -10.95 9.32
N ASN A 285 -19.92 -11.52 10.52
CA ASN A 285 -21.20 -12.05 11.02
C ASN A 285 -21.95 -12.99 10.04
N GLY A 286 -21.22 -13.87 9.36
CA GLY A 286 -21.81 -14.85 8.42
C GLY A 286 -22.01 -14.34 6.98
N GLU A 287 -21.76 -13.05 6.71
CA GLU A 287 -22.03 -12.44 5.41
C GLU A 287 -20.81 -11.73 4.80
N PHE A 288 -20.83 -11.58 3.46
CA PHE A 288 -19.84 -10.81 2.73
C PHE A 288 -20.28 -9.36 2.53
N ILE A 289 -19.54 -8.45 3.15
CA ILE A 289 -19.79 -7.01 3.10
C ILE A 289 -19.11 -6.41 1.88
N LYS A 290 -19.93 -5.91 0.94
CA LYS A 290 -19.48 -5.33 -0.35
C LYS A 290 -19.39 -3.80 -0.35
N ASN A 291 -20.18 -3.12 0.48
CA ASN A 291 -20.19 -1.66 0.55
C ASN A 291 -18.87 -1.12 1.15
N GLU A 292 -18.16 -0.25 0.42
CA GLU A 292 -16.85 0.25 0.86
C GLU A 292 -16.89 1.03 2.18
N ARG A 293 -17.94 1.80 2.47
CA ARG A 293 -18.07 2.51 3.74
C ARG A 293 -18.30 1.53 4.89
N HIS A 294 -19.22 0.59 4.71
CA HIS A 294 -19.51 -0.43 5.71
C HIS A 294 -18.27 -1.31 6.02
N LYS A 295 -17.45 -1.65 5.01
CA LYS A 295 -16.15 -2.32 5.23
C LYS A 295 -15.23 -1.52 6.16
N LEU A 296 -15.18 -0.19 5.99
CA LEU A 296 -14.36 0.69 6.81
C LEU A 296 -14.92 0.85 8.23
N ASP A 297 -16.24 0.91 8.39
CA ASP A 297 -16.89 0.95 9.71
C ASP A 297 -16.57 -0.31 10.53
N ILE A 298 -16.66 -1.50 9.92
CA ILE A 298 -16.29 -2.77 10.56
C ILE A 298 -14.80 -2.79 10.96
N LEU A 299 -13.92 -2.31 10.08
CA LEU A 299 -12.49 -2.17 10.40
C LEU A 299 -12.27 -1.17 11.54
N CYS A 300 -13.00 -0.06 11.56
CA CYS A 300 -12.90 0.97 12.59
C CYS A 300 -13.32 0.41 13.94
N GLN A 301 -14.45 -0.29 14.01
CA GLN A 301 -14.91 -0.98 15.22
C GLN A 301 -13.88 -2.00 15.70
N HIS A 302 -13.31 -2.80 14.79
CA HIS A 302 -12.29 -3.78 15.14
C HIS A 302 -11.01 -3.17 15.70
N PHE A 303 -10.59 -2.01 15.18
CA PHE A 303 -9.39 -1.30 15.65
C PHE A 303 -9.64 -0.48 16.92
N ALA A 304 -10.87 -0.06 17.19
CA ALA A 304 -11.27 0.55 18.46
C ALA A 304 -11.21 -0.46 19.64
N ASN A 305 -11.20 -1.76 19.33
CA ASN A 305 -10.99 -2.87 20.26
C ASN A 305 -11.96 -2.86 21.47
N PRO A 306 -13.28 -2.79 21.24
CA PRO A 306 -14.29 -2.67 22.29
C PRO A 306 -14.36 -3.90 23.21
N ASP A 307 -13.94 -5.06 22.71
CA ASP A 307 -14.12 -6.36 23.38
C ASP A 307 -13.11 -6.63 24.51
N LEU A 308 -12.16 -5.72 24.76
CA LEU A 308 -11.22 -5.88 25.87
C LEU A 308 -11.89 -5.58 27.21
N PRO A 309 -11.55 -6.33 28.28
CA PRO A 309 -12.09 -6.09 29.62
C PRO A 309 -11.88 -4.62 30.01
N GLN A 310 -12.96 -3.95 30.39
CA GLN A 310 -12.80 -2.65 31.05
C GLN A 310 -12.14 -2.87 32.40
N PRO A 311 -11.14 -2.06 32.79
CA PRO A 311 -10.65 -2.08 34.15
C PRO A 311 -11.84 -1.95 35.08
N GLN A 312 -11.99 -2.87 36.03
CA GLN A 312 -12.86 -2.61 37.15
C GLN A 312 -12.27 -1.39 37.87
N GLN A 313 -13.06 -0.33 38.04
CA GLN A 313 -12.66 0.72 38.95
C GLN A 313 -12.49 0.06 40.33
N PRO A 314 -11.42 0.35 41.08
CA PRO A 314 -11.33 -0.15 42.44
C PRO A 314 -12.61 0.27 43.19
N ASN A 315 -13.26 -0.66 43.88
CA ASN A 315 -14.43 -0.38 44.73
C ASN A 315 -14.08 0.53 45.93
N THR A 316 -12.79 0.82 46.11
CA THR A 316 -12.25 1.82 47.03
C THR A 316 -11.93 3.11 46.27
N PRO A 317 -12.21 4.29 46.84
CA PRO A 317 -11.69 5.54 46.28
C PRO A 317 -10.19 5.36 46.07
N PRO A 318 -9.59 5.90 44.98
CA PRO A 318 -8.18 5.73 44.74
C PRO A 318 -7.46 6.18 46.00
N HIS A 319 -6.79 5.24 46.68
CA HIS A 319 -5.72 5.61 47.60
C HIS A 319 -4.90 6.61 46.80
N HIS A 320 -4.73 7.84 47.31
CA HIS A 320 -3.93 8.85 46.63
C HIS A 320 -2.69 8.12 46.11
N PRO A 321 -2.44 8.11 44.79
CA PRO A 321 -1.30 7.37 44.27
C PRO A 321 -0.11 7.90 45.04
N ASP A 322 0.57 7.05 45.81
CA ASP A 322 1.68 7.46 46.64
C ASP A 322 2.69 8.12 45.69
N ILE A 323 2.70 9.46 45.70
CA ILE A 323 3.60 10.22 44.83
C ILE A 323 4.98 9.86 45.35
N PRO A 324 5.85 9.25 44.52
CA PRO A 324 7.13 8.78 45.02
C PRO A 324 7.90 9.95 45.62
N GLU A 325 8.55 9.72 46.76
CA GLU A 325 9.58 10.62 47.23
C GLU A 325 10.68 10.72 46.15
N GLY A 326 10.90 11.92 45.64
CA GLY A 326 11.94 12.18 44.63
C GLY A 326 11.57 13.24 43.60
N GLU A 327 12.39 13.33 42.56
CA GLU A 327 12.25 14.33 41.50
C GLU A 327 10.99 14.09 40.68
N LEU A 328 10.25 15.18 40.42
CA LEU A 328 8.96 15.21 39.73
C LEU A 328 9.05 15.98 38.41
N LEU A 329 8.37 15.48 37.38
CA LEU A 329 8.22 16.20 36.11
C LEU A 329 6.87 16.93 36.09
N THR A 330 6.87 18.20 36.49
CA THR A 330 5.65 19.01 36.66
C THR A 330 5.33 19.91 35.47
N ASN A 331 6.34 20.41 34.76
CA ASN A 331 6.17 21.34 33.63
C ASN A 331 7.23 21.11 32.53
N ILE A 332 6.88 21.42 31.28
CA ILE A 332 7.77 21.40 30.12
C ILE A 332 7.63 22.71 29.36
N ARG A 333 8.74 23.45 29.26
CA ARG A 333 8.84 24.62 28.38
C ARG A 333 9.54 24.25 27.08
N ILE A 334 8.90 24.55 25.96
CA ILE A 334 9.30 24.14 24.62
C ILE A 334 9.97 25.32 23.90
N SER A 335 11.21 25.14 23.45
CA SER A 335 11.94 26.15 22.69
C SER A 335 11.71 26.03 21.18
N ALA A 336 11.88 27.14 20.45
CA ALA A 336 11.86 27.13 18.99
C ALA A 336 12.90 26.17 18.39
N GLU A 337 14.07 26.06 19.01
CA GLU A 337 15.12 25.16 18.53
C GLU A 337 14.75 23.67 18.73
N GLU A 338 14.06 23.30 19.81
CA GLU A 338 13.51 21.95 19.96
C GLU A 338 12.48 21.63 18.88
N VAL A 339 11.59 22.58 18.59
CA VAL A 339 10.60 22.44 17.51
C VAL A 339 11.30 22.25 16.16
N LYS A 340 12.30 23.07 15.86
CA LYS A 340 13.08 22.99 14.62
C LYS A 340 13.74 21.63 14.48
N ARG A 341 14.41 21.14 15.54
CA ARG A 341 15.02 19.80 15.55
C ARG A 341 13.99 18.69 15.34
N ALA A 342 12.82 18.78 15.95
CA ALA A 342 11.73 17.83 15.75
C ALA A 342 11.22 17.85 14.30
N ILE A 343 11.04 19.03 13.70
CA ILE A 343 10.62 19.21 12.30
C ILE A 343 11.63 18.58 11.33
N ILE A 344 12.93 18.84 11.51
CA ILE A 344 13.98 18.34 10.62
C ILE A 344 13.99 16.80 10.59
N LYS A 345 13.77 16.17 11.75
CA LYS A 345 13.74 14.70 11.87
C LYS A 345 12.54 14.09 11.16
N ILE A 346 11.43 14.80 11.03
CA ILE A 346 10.21 14.27 10.40
C ILE A 346 10.44 13.80 8.96
N LYS A 347 9.88 12.64 8.63
CA LYS A 347 9.81 12.15 7.26
C LYS A 347 8.89 12.98 6.36
N ALA A 348 9.49 13.76 5.46
CA ALA A 348 8.80 14.65 4.52
C ALA A 348 7.75 13.95 3.63
N ASN A 349 8.02 12.72 3.18
CA ASN A 349 7.19 11.99 2.21
C ASN A 349 6.12 11.09 2.87
N LYS A 350 5.64 11.45 4.06
CA LYS A 350 4.56 10.74 4.75
C LYS A 350 3.19 11.35 4.41
N PRO A 351 2.09 10.58 4.51
CA PRO A 351 0.74 11.11 4.32
C PRO A 351 0.42 12.22 5.32
N SER A 352 -0.41 13.19 4.89
CA SER A 352 -0.98 14.22 5.76
C SER A 352 -2.01 13.63 6.72
N GLY A 353 -2.19 14.26 7.89
CA GLY A 353 -3.24 13.93 8.85
C GLY A 353 -4.62 14.44 8.42
N CYS A 354 -5.55 14.55 9.38
CA CYS A 354 -6.88 15.11 9.14
C CYS A 354 -6.87 16.57 8.70
N ASP A 355 -5.83 17.33 9.09
CA ASP A 355 -5.58 18.72 8.71
C ASP A 355 -5.20 18.91 7.22
N GLY A 356 -4.84 17.84 6.52
CA GLY A 356 -4.40 17.90 5.13
C GLY A 356 -3.01 18.49 4.91
N ILE A 357 -2.31 18.97 5.95
CA ILE A 357 -1.01 19.64 5.83
C ILE A 357 0.09 18.57 5.74
N PRO A 358 0.87 18.53 4.64
CA PRO A 358 1.89 17.51 4.47
C PRO A 358 3.11 17.77 5.37
N PRO A 359 3.74 16.74 5.93
CA PRO A 359 4.98 16.90 6.72
C PRO A 359 6.11 17.63 5.97
N LYS A 360 6.15 17.51 4.65
CA LYS A 360 7.09 18.25 3.78
C LYS A 360 6.96 19.77 3.93
N PHE A 361 5.76 20.29 4.16
CA PHE A 361 5.53 21.74 4.36
C PHE A 361 6.30 22.25 5.57
N PHE A 362 6.16 21.57 6.72
CA PHE A 362 6.87 21.93 7.95
C PHE A 362 8.38 21.91 7.75
N ARG A 363 8.91 20.91 7.02
CA ARG A 363 10.35 20.83 6.74
C ARG A 363 10.88 21.94 5.86
N ILE A 364 10.12 22.37 4.86
CA ILE A 364 10.51 23.49 4.00
C ILE A 364 10.50 24.79 4.80
N CYS A 365 9.49 24.96 5.65
CA CYS A 365 9.28 26.19 6.42
C CYS A 365 9.91 26.15 7.82
N ALA A 366 10.82 25.21 8.08
CA ALA A 366 11.29 24.89 9.44
C ALA A 366 11.81 26.13 10.18
N GLU A 367 12.63 26.95 9.51
CA GLU A 367 13.16 28.18 10.08
C GLU A 367 12.07 29.15 10.52
N SER A 368 11.08 29.38 9.65
CA SER A 368 10.04 30.39 9.89
C SER A 368 8.94 29.91 10.84
N ILE A 369 8.62 28.61 10.83
CA ILE A 369 7.46 28.07 11.58
C ILE A 369 7.83 27.61 12.99
N SER A 370 9.11 27.40 13.29
CA SER A 370 9.52 26.83 14.58
C SER A 370 9.21 27.73 15.77
N LEU A 371 9.42 29.05 15.63
CA LEU A 371 9.10 30.01 16.69
C LEU A 371 7.57 30.08 16.95
N PRO A 372 6.71 30.33 15.93
CA PRO A 372 5.26 30.30 16.13
C PRO A 372 4.73 29.00 16.74
N LEU A 373 5.24 27.84 16.28
CA LEU A 373 4.83 26.56 16.85
C LEU A 373 5.30 26.39 18.30
N SER A 374 6.48 26.87 18.66
CA SER A 374 6.92 26.82 20.07
C SER A 374 6.02 27.66 20.97
N MET A 375 5.58 28.83 20.52
CA MET A 375 4.63 29.67 21.26
C MET A 375 3.29 28.94 21.41
N LEU A 376 2.76 28.39 20.31
CA LEU A 376 1.54 27.59 20.33
C LEU A 376 1.66 26.43 21.33
N TYR A 377 2.73 25.63 21.25
CA TYR A 377 2.88 24.47 22.13
C TYR A 377 3.03 24.84 23.60
N ASN A 378 3.76 25.91 23.92
CA ASN A 378 3.80 26.40 25.31
C ASN A 378 2.42 26.83 25.80
N GLU A 379 1.62 27.46 24.95
CA GLU A 379 0.25 27.84 25.32
C GLU A 379 -0.65 26.62 25.54
N LEU A 380 -0.50 25.56 24.73
CA LEU A 380 -1.21 24.30 24.95
C LEU A 380 -0.80 23.62 26.27
N MET A 381 0.49 23.72 26.65
CA MET A 381 0.97 23.19 27.94
C MET A 381 0.45 24.03 29.12
N GLU A 382 0.38 25.35 28.96
CA GLU A 382 -0.10 26.28 29.98
C GLU A 382 -1.61 26.16 30.20
N ALA A 383 -2.37 26.05 29.11
CA ALA A 383 -3.82 25.86 29.11
C ALA A 383 -4.25 24.42 29.46
N GLU A 384 -3.29 23.49 29.61
CA GLU A 384 -3.53 22.08 29.95
C GLU A 384 -4.49 21.37 28.98
N MET A 385 -4.58 21.85 27.73
CA MET A 385 -5.59 21.43 26.77
C MET A 385 -4.97 21.15 25.38
N ILE A 386 -5.36 20.02 24.79
CA ILE A 386 -5.02 19.68 23.40
C ILE A 386 -6.25 19.83 22.50
N PRO A 387 -6.14 20.60 21.39
CA PRO A 387 -7.23 20.76 20.43
C PRO A 387 -7.71 19.43 19.85
N SER A 388 -9.02 19.30 19.62
CA SER A 388 -9.63 18.09 19.04
C SER A 388 -8.99 17.66 17.72
N VAL A 389 -8.69 18.62 16.83
CA VAL A 389 -8.02 18.37 15.55
C VAL A 389 -6.66 17.67 15.71
N MET A 390 -5.93 17.95 16.81
CA MET A 390 -4.65 17.30 17.10
C MET A 390 -4.80 15.90 17.70
N LYS A 391 -6.01 15.55 18.16
CA LYS A 391 -6.36 14.24 18.74
C LYS A 391 -6.95 13.28 17.70
N GLU A 392 -7.50 13.79 16.61
CA GLU A 392 -8.05 13.00 15.50
C GLU A 392 -6.97 12.19 14.76
N THR A 393 -7.22 10.89 14.57
CA THR A 393 -6.29 9.99 13.89
C THR A 393 -6.94 9.31 12.68
N ILE A 394 -6.31 9.43 11.51
CA ILE A 394 -6.69 8.66 10.33
C ILE A 394 -5.99 7.30 10.39
N ILE A 395 -6.76 6.22 10.32
CA ILE A 395 -6.24 4.84 10.29
C ILE A 395 -6.22 4.32 8.85
N TYR A 396 -5.04 3.90 8.40
CA TYR A 396 -4.88 3.16 7.15
C TYR A 396 -4.84 1.64 7.44
N PRO A 397 -5.81 0.84 6.94
CA PRO A 397 -5.86 -0.59 7.19
C PRO A 397 -4.86 -1.34 6.29
N LEU A 398 -3.73 -1.77 6.88
CA LEU A 398 -2.66 -2.46 6.17
C LEU A 398 -2.79 -3.98 6.32
N TYR A 399 -2.92 -4.71 5.20
CA TYR A 399 -2.98 -6.17 5.22
C TYR A 399 -1.66 -6.79 5.72
N LYS A 400 -1.75 -7.71 6.71
CA LYS A 400 -0.61 -8.39 7.35
C LYS A 400 0.18 -9.31 6.42
N LYS A 401 -0.30 -9.54 5.19
CA LYS A 401 0.25 -10.53 4.24
C LYS A 401 0.21 -11.97 4.77
N LYS A 402 -0.68 -12.26 5.72
CA LYS A 402 -0.92 -13.58 6.31
C LYS A 402 -2.43 -13.78 6.50
N GLY A 403 -2.91 -15.00 6.27
CA GLY A 403 -4.33 -15.37 6.41
C GLY A 403 -5.22 -14.93 5.24
N ALA A 404 -6.53 -15.03 5.40
CA ALA A 404 -7.49 -14.65 4.38
C ALA A 404 -7.69 -13.12 4.33
N LYS A 405 -7.68 -12.55 3.12
CA LYS A 405 -7.80 -11.09 2.89
C LYS A 405 -9.18 -10.52 3.25
N ASN A 406 -10.22 -11.34 3.29
CA ASN A 406 -11.57 -10.99 3.71
C ASN A 406 -11.74 -10.95 5.24
N CYS A 407 -10.76 -11.42 6.01
CA CYS A 407 -10.84 -11.42 7.46
C CYS A 407 -10.26 -10.13 8.06
N VAL A 408 -11.05 -9.45 8.88
CA VAL A 408 -10.72 -8.17 9.54
C VAL A 408 -9.47 -8.30 10.44
N LYS A 409 -9.32 -9.43 11.13
CA LYS A 409 -8.18 -9.74 12.03
C LYS A 409 -6.82 -9.73 11.32
N ASN A 410 -6.82 -9.88 9.98
CA ASN A 410 -5.61 -9.91 9.16
C ASN A 410 -5.15 -8.52 8.69
N TYR A 411 -5.72 -7.44 9.22
CA TYR A 411 -5.29 -6.07 8.98
C TYR A 411 -4.62 -5.46 10.23
N ARG A 412 -3.71 -4.51 10.03
CA ARG A 412 -3.09 -3.68 11.07
C ARG A 412 -3.58 -2.24 10.90
N PRO A 413 -3.87 -1.53 12.00
CA PRO A 413 -4.11 -0.10 11.95
C PRO A 413 -2.76 0.62 11.80
N ILE A 414 -2.61 1.45 10.76
CA ILE A 414 -1.48 2.39 10.65
C ILE A 414 -2.01 3.78 10.93
N SER A 415 -1.55 4.40 12.02
CA SER A 415 -2.03 5.73 12.44
C SER A 415 -1.35 6.85 11.66
N ILE A 416 -2.17 7.76 11.15
CA ILE A 416 -1.74 8.96 10.43
C ILE A 416 -2.27 10.16 11.22
N LEU A 417 -1.41 10.66 12.11
CA LEU A 417 -1.67 11.86 12.90
C LEU A 417 -1.25 13.13 12.13
N PRO A 418 -1.87 14.29 12.46
CA PRO A 418 -1.39 15.60 12.03
C PRO A 418 0.10 15.78 12.30
N ALA A 419 0.79 16.50 11.41
CA ALA A 419 2.22 16.74 11.56
C ALA A 419 2.51 17.60 12.80
N THR A 420 1.64 18.56 13.10
CA THR A 420 1.69 19.37 14.33
C THR A 420 1.63 18.52 15.60
N SER A 421 0.77 17.50 15.65
CA SER A 421 0.71 16.55 16.78
C SER A 421 1.99 15.75 16.90
N LYS A 422 2.53 15.24 15.79
CA LYS A 422 3.77 14.44 15.79
C LYS A 422 4.99 15.23 16.25
N ILE A 423 5.09 16.51 15.89
CA ILE A 423 6.16 17.39 16.35
C ILE A 423 6.09 17.51 17.88
N LEU A 424 4.90 17.81 18.42
CA LEU A 424 4.71 17.93 19.86
C LEU A 424 4.97 16.61 20.60
N GLU A 425 4.41 15.49 20.12
CA GLU A 425 4.64 14.15 20.67
C GLU A 425 6.12 13.81 20.71
N LYS A 426 6.91 14.23 19.71
CA LYS A 426 8.35 13.99 19.70
C LYS A 426 9.08 14.80 20.77
N ILE A 427 8.72 16.06 20.96
CA ILE A 427 9.32 16.93 21.99
C ILE A 427 8.98 16.40 23.38
N ILE A 428 7.71 16.04 23.61
CA ILE A 428 7.27 15.45 24.88
C ILE A 428 7.96 14.11 25.13
N TYR A 429 8.10 13.26 24.11
CA TYR A 429 8.88 12.03 24.20
C TYR A 429 10.33 12.31 24.64
N ASP A 430 11.02 13.27 24.01
CA ASP A 430 12.43 13.56 24.33
C ASP A 430 12.58 14.03 25.79
N ARG A 431 11.64 14.84 26.28
CA ARG A 431 11.62 15.33 27.66
C ARG A 431 11.35 14.24 28.69
N ILE A 432 10.36 13.37 28.43
CA ILE A 432 10.04 12.27 29.34
C ILE A 432 11.16 11.25 29.34
N HIS A 433 11.68 10.88 28.16
CA HIS A 433 12.79 9.94 28.05
C HIS A 433 14.02 10.44 28.84
N MET A 434 14.37 11.72 28.68
CA MET A 434 15.46 12.34 29.44
C MET A 434 15.21 12.30 30.95
N TYR A 435 13.99 12.60 31.40
CA TYR A 435 13.60 12.51 32.80
C TYR A 435 13.69 11.08 33.34
N THR A 436 13.12 10.10 32.62
CA THR A 436 13.12 8.70 33.05
C THR A 436 14.51 8.09 33.08
N ASP A 437 15.40 8.52 32.18
CA ASP A 437 16.79 8.05 32.12
C ASP A 437 17.65 8.72 33.21
N LYS A 438 17.51 10.03 33.40
CA LYS A 438 18.26 10.79 34.41
C LYS A 438 17.98 10.32 35.84
N TYR A 439 16.73 9.98 36.14
CA TYR A 439 16.29 9.61 37.49
C TYR A 439 15.93 8.13 37.62
N ASP A 440 16.40 7.28 36.69
CA ASP A 440 16.22 5.82 36.66
C ASP A 440 14.78 5.36 37.00
N LYS A 441 13.79 6.01 36.40
CA LYS A 441 12.36 5.76 36.71
C LYS A 441 11.82 4.47 36.07
N LEU A 442 12.50 3.95 35.04
CA LEU A 442 12.12 2.71 34.36
C LEU A 442 12.85 1.49 34.94
N CYS A 443 12.18 0.35 35.05
CA CYS A 443 12.73 -0.88 35.59
C CYS A 443 13.95 -1.38 34.79
N ASN A 444 14.89 -2.02 35.49
CA ASN A 444 16.18 -2.44 34.93
C ASN A 444 16.06 -3.60 33.93
N GLU A 445 14.96 -4.35 34.02
CA GLU A 445 14.58 -5.45 33.14
C GLU A 445 14.04 -4.94 31.80
N GLN A 446 13.67 -3.65 31.69
CA GLN A 446 13.26 -3.04 30.43
C GLN A 446 14.46 -2.63 29.59
N HIS A 447 14.59 -3.19 28.39
CA HIS A 447 15.63 -2.84 27.43
C HIS A 447 15.10 -2.02 26.25
N GLY A 448 13.79 -2.04 25.99
CA GLY A 448 13.16 -1.23 24.95
C GLY A 448 13.01 0.23 25.38
N TYR A 449 13.22 1.16 24.45
CA TYR A 449 13.05 2.61 24.66
C TYR A 449 13.87 3.21 25.83
N ARG A 450 15.00 2.56 26.21
CA ARG A 450 15.96 3.09 27.19
C ARG A 450 17.29 3.43 26.52
N SER A 451 17.96 4.47 27.01
CA SER A 451 19.34 4.78 26.63
C SER A 451 20.27 3.59 26.87
N LYS A 452 21.22 3.37 25.97
CA LYS A 452 22.30 2.37 26.11
C LYS A 452 21.82 0.91 26.25
N ARG A 453 20.53 0.63 26.02
CA ARG A 453 19.95 -0.70 25.96
C ARG A 453 19.58 -1.04 24.52
N SER A 454 19.57 -2.32 24.22
CA SER A 454 19.28 -2.89 22.89
C SER A 454 18.77 -4.32 23.00
N THR A 455 18.27 -4.87 21.89
CA THR A 455 17.96 -6.30 21.80
C THR A 455 19.14 -7.20 22.11
N LEU A 456 20.35 -6.78 21.73
CA LEU A 456 21.57 -7.50 22.07
C LEU A 456 21.75 -7.54 23.59
N SER A 457 21.62 -6.41 24.28
CA SER A 457 21.73 -6.40 25.74
C SER A 457 20.64 -7.25 26.43
N ALA A 458 19.40 -7.26 25.91
CA ALA A 458 18.32 -8.09 26.43
C ALA A 458 18.62 -9.58 26.25
N THR A 459 19.09 -9.94 25.05
CA THR A 459 19.49 -11.31 24.73
C THR A 459 20.65 -11.75 25.61
N LEU A 460 21.67 -10.90 25.78
CA LEU A 460 22.85 -11.20 26.60
C LEU A 460 22.47 -11.55 28.05
N VAL A 461 21.56 -10.79 28.68
CA VAL A 461 21.08 -11.07 30.04
C VAL A 461 20.49 -12.47 30.14
N LEU A 462 19.59 -12.84 29.21
CA LEU A 462 18.98 -14.17 29.21
C LEU A 462 20.01 -15.27 28.96
N THR A 463 20.91 -15.07 28.01
CA THR A 463 21.91 -16.08 27.63
C THR A 463 22.94 -16.33 28.70
N ASP A 464 23.34 -15.26 29.40
CA ASP A 464 24.29 -15.36 30.49
C ASP A 464 23.67 -16.11 31.67
N ALA A 465 22.40 -15.83 31.99
CA ALA A 465 21.67 -16.59 33.01
C ALA A 465 21.56 -18.09 32.67
N ILE A 466 21.28 -18.43 31.39
CA ILE A 466 21.24 -19.83 30.93
C ILE A 466 22.62 -20.49 31.07
N ARG A 467 23.69 -19.77 30.70
CA ARG A 467 25.07 -20.25 30.80
C ARG A 467 25.47 -20.52 32.24
N GLU A 468 25.27 -19.54 33.14
CA GLU A 468 25.58 -19.65 34.57
C GLU A 468 24.81 -20.81 35.23
N ALA A 469 23.53 -20.97 34.90
CA ALA A 469 22.72 -22.08 35.40
C ALA A 469 23.28 -23.43 34.92
N GLY A 470 23.67 -23.52 33.64
CA GLY A 470 24.25 -24.73 33.09
C GLY A 470 25.62 -25.09 33.69
N GLU A 471 26.46 -24.11 34.03
CA GLU A 471 27.71 -24.31 34.78
C GLU A 471 27.45 -24.90 36.19
N ARG A 472 26.33 -24.52 36.81
CA ARG A 472 25.84 -25.09 38.07
C ARG A 472 25.10 -26.42 37.89
N ARG A 473 25.11 -27.00 36.68
CA ARG A 473 24.39 -28.22 36.29
C ARG A 473 22.86 -28.12 36.49
N GLN A 474 22.32 -26.91 36.40
CA GLN A 474 20.88 -26.65 36.46
C GLN A 474 20.28 -26.55 35.05
N MET A 475 18.95 -26.70 34.97
CA MET A 475 18.17 -26.46 33.77
C MET A 475 17.49 -25.10 33.87
N THR A 476 17.21 -24.45 32.74
CA THR A 476 16.50 -23.17 32.70
C THR A 476 15.24 -23.29 31.85
N GLY A 477 14.08 -23.06 32.46
CA GLY A 477 12.81 -22.90 31.76
C GLY A 477 12.60 -21.44 31.38
N VAL A 478 12.07 -21.21 30.17
CA VAL A 478 11.81 -19.88 29.63
C VAL A 478 10.40 -19.85 29.04
N ALA A 479 9.61 -18.85 29.41
CA ALA A 479 8.33 -18.52 28.81
C ALA A 479 8.43 -17.19 28.05
N LEU A 480 8.17 -17.22 26.74
CA LEU A 480 8.13 -16.08 25.84
C LEU A 480 6.68 -15.61 25.70
N ILE A 481 6.33 -14.54 26.40
CA ILE A 481 4.97 -14.01 26.52
C ILE A 481 4.70 -13.06 25.35
N ASP A 482 3.58 -13.28 24.65
CA ASP A 482 3.06 -12.34 23.63
C ASP A 482 1.74 -11.76 24.13
N PHE A 483 1.58 -10.44 24.10
CA PHE A 483 0.34 -9.77 24.48
C PHE A 483 -0.60 -9.57 23.27
N GLU A 484 -1.91 -9.73 23.49
CA GLU A 484 -2.89 -9.38 22.47
C GLU A 484 -2.98 -7.86 22.30
N LYS A 485 -2.57 -7.37 21.12
CA LYS A 485 -2.72 -5.96 20.71
C LYS A 485 -2.18 -4.99 21.77
N ALA A 486 -0.95 -5.21 22.24
CA ALA A 486 -0.36 -4.56 23.41
C ALA A 486 -0.57 -3.04 23.46
N PHE A 487 -0.23 -2.32 22.38
CA PHE A 487 -0.37 -0.86 22.32
C PHE A 487 -1.82 -0.38 22.31
N GLU A 488 -2.74 -1.17 21.75
CA GLU A 488 -4.17 -0.88 21.70
C GLU A 488 -4.90 -1.24 23.01
N SER A 489 -4.24 -1.96 23.92
CA SER A 489 -4.85 -2.45 25.17
C SER A 489 -4.77 -1.47 26.34
N LEU A 490 -3.90 -0.45 26.28
CA LEU A 490 -3.60 0.46 27.40
C LEU A 490 -4.83 1.24 27.88
N ALA A 491 -5.34 0.94 29.07
CA ALA A 491 -6.48 1.65 29.62
C ALA A 491 -6.07 3.02 30.18
N TYR A 492 -6.75 4.09 29.76
CA TYR A 492 -6.35 5.46 30.12
C TYR A 492 -6.33 5.75 31.62
N PRO A 493 -7.33 5.33 32.44
CA PRO A 493 -7.29 5.57 33.88
C PRO A 493 -6.07 4.93 34.56
N ILE A 494 -5.74 3.69 34.18
CA ILE A 494 -4.57 2.97 34.69
C ILE A 494 -3.28 3.64 34.24
N LEU A 495 -3.20 3.98 32.95
CA LEU A 495 -2.03 4.64 32.39
C LEU A 495 -1.72 5.95 33.10
N LEU A 496 -2.73 6.79 33.32
CA LEU A 496 -2.57 8.05 34.03
C LEU A 496 -2.08 7.81 35.47
N ASN A 497 -2.66 6.85 36.19
CA ASN A 497 -2.20 6.48 37.53
C ASN A 497 -0.72 6.07 37.53
N LYS A 498 -0.29 5.21 36.60
CA LYS A 498 1.11 4.77 36.48
C LYS A 498 2.06 5.91 36.11
N LEU A 499 1.65 6.85 35.25
CA LEU A 499 2.46 8.04 34.96
C LEU A 499 2.66 8.90 36.22
N GLN A 500 1.62 9.04 37.04
CA GLN A 500 1.72 9.76 38.31
C GLN A 500 2.65 9.05 39.31
N GLN A 501 2.58 7.70 39.40
CA GLN A 501 3.52 6.88 40.18
C GLN A 501 4.97 6.95 39.66
N LEU A 502 5.21 7.44 38.44
CA LEU A 502 6.57 7.71 37.93
C LEU A 502 7.04 9.14 38.25
N GLY A 503 6.23 9.93 38.95
CA GLY A 503 6.49 11.33 39.28
C GLY A 503 6.12 12.33 38.19
N ILE A 504 5.37 11.91 37.15
CA ILE A 504 4.83 12.83 36.13
C ILE A 504 3.57 13.46 36.70
N THR A 505 3.64 14.75 37.03
CA THR A 505 2.61 15.49 37.77
C THR A 505 2.38 16.86 37.14
N GLY A 506 1.57 17.72 37.78
CA GLY A 506 1.36 19.10 37.33
C GLY A 506 0.80 19.22 35.91
N LYS A 507 1.26 20.24 35.18
CA LYS A 507 0.82 20.56 33.81
C LYS A 507 1.11 19.44 32.80
N VAL A 508 2.22 18.72 32.98
CA VAL A 508 2.56 17.59 32.10
C VAL A 508 1.54 16.45 32.26
N PHE A 509 1.12 16.18 33.50
CA PHE A 509 0.07 15.20 33.77
C PHE A 509 -1.28 15.62 33.18
N GLN A 510 -1.68 16.89 33.35
CA GLN A 510 -2.93 17.39 32.77
C GLN A 510 -2.91 17.37 31.25
N TRP A 511 -1.76 17.67 30.64
CA TRP A 511 -1.56 17.49 29.21
C TRP A 511 -1.79 16.03 28.78
N PHE A 512 -1.28 15.04 29.51
CA PHE A 512 -1.54 13.63 29.23
C PHE A 512 -3.01 13.26 29.34
N LYS A 513 -3.69 13.77 30.38
CA LYS A 513 -5.13 13.58 30.55
C LYS A 513 -5.87 14.12 29.32
N SER A 514 -5.61 15.36 28.92
CA SER A 514 -6.20 15.96 27.71
C SER A 514 -5.83 15.24 26.42
N TYR A 515 -4.61 14.71 26.32
CA TYR A 515 -4.11 13.95 25.16
C TYR A 515 -4.89 12.66 24.95
N PHE A 516 -5.24 11.93 26.00
CA PHE A 516 -6.01 10.69 25.90
C PHE A 516 -7.52 10.91 25.87
N GLU A 517 -8.01 12.01 26.44
CA GLU A 517 -9.43 12.34 26.45
C GLU A 517 -9.99 12.68 25.05
N GLU A 518 -11.15 12.10 24.74
CA GLU A 518 -11.93 12.39 23.52
C GLU A 518 -11.18 12.19 22.20
N ARG A 519 -10.11 11.39 22.21
CA ARG A 519 -9.39 11.01 21.00
C ARG A 519 -10.28 10.15 20.11
N THR A 520 -10.24 10.41 18.80
CA THR A 520 -11.04 9.67 17.81
C THR A 520 -10.17 9.03 16.74
N ILE A 521 -10.62 7.89 16.21
CA ILE A 521 -10.05 7.25 15.02
C ILE A 521 -11.07 7.22 13.90
N THR A 522 -10.58 7.35 12.66
CA THR A 522 -11.38 7.16 11.45
C THR A 522 -10.60 6.31 10.46
N VAL A 523 -11.16 5.19 9.99
CA VAL A 523 -10.50 4.35 8.99
C VAL A 523 -10.75 4.92 7.59
N GLN A 524 -9.68 5.13 6.82
CA GLN A 524 -9.75 5.68 5.48
C GLN A 524 -9.07 4.78 4.43
N ARG A 525 -9.74 4.58 3.30
CA ARG A 525 -9.19 3.95 2.10
C ARG A 525 -9.65 4.72 0.86
N GLY A 526 -8.72 5.45 0.24
CA GLY A 526 -9.03 6.29 -0.92
C GLY A 526 -9.95 7.45 -0.53
N LYS A 527 -11.07 7.58 -1.24
CA LYS A 527 -12.09 8.60 -0.99
C LYS A 527 -13.09 8.22 0.11
N HIS A 528 -13.12 6.96 0.53
CA HIS A 528 -14.06 6.47 1.53
C HIS A 528 -13.46 6.56 2.94
N LYS A 529 -14.28 6.96 3.90
CA LYS A 529 -13.99 7.04 5.34
C LYS A 529 -15.10 6.34 6.12
N SER A 530 -14.74 5.71 7.24
CA SER A 530 -15.71 5.27 8.25
C SER A 530 -16.34 6.45 8.99
N ALA A 531 -17.35 6.19 9.81
CA ALA A 531 -17.67 7.08 10.92
C ALA A 531 -16.49 7.17 11.92
N PRO A 532 -16.28 8.33 12.57
CA PRO A 532 -15.30 8.45 13.63
C PRO A 532 -15.75 7.67 14.87
N ILE A 533 -14.81 7.02 15.56
CA ILE A 533 -15.04 6.34 16.84
C ILE A 533 -14.13 6.94 17.90
N ARG A 534 -14.70 7.24 19.07
CA ARG A 534 -13.93 7.66 20.25
C ARG A 534 -13.17 6.47 20.83
N LEU A 535 -11.87 6.64 21.08
CA LEU A 535 -11.04 5.67 21.76
C LEU A 535 -11.18 5.83 23.29
N LEU A 536 -11.29 4.70 23.98
CA LEU A 536 -11.29 4.62 25.45
C LEU A 536 -9.97 4.02 25.99
N ARG A 537 -9.14 3.52 25.09
CA ARG A 537 -7.87 2.85 25.39
C ARG A 537 -6.95 2.88 24.18
N GLY A 538 -5.70 2.52 24.45
CA GLY A 538 -4.68 2.33 23.46
C GLY A 538 -4.02 3.62 22.99
N THR A 539 -2.85 3.46 22.40
CA THR A 539 -2.06 4.55 21.86
C THR A 539 -2.03 4.50 20.33
N PRO A 540 -1.86 5.63 19.64
CA PRO A 540 -1.78 5.64 18.18
C PRO A 540 -0.60 4.79 17.68
N THR A 541 -0.87 3.78 16.85
CA THR A 541 0.15 2.91 16.28
C THR A 541 1.07 3.67 15.32
N GLY A 542 2.36 3.78 15.68
CA GLY A 542 3.35 4.51 14.90
C GLY A 542 3.58 5.97 15.32
N SER A 543 2.95 6.42 16.41
CA SER A 543 3.40 7.60 17.16
C SER A 543 4.73 7.30 17.87
N SER A 544 5.60 8.31 17.95
CA SER A 544 6.88 8.20 18.67
C SER A 544 6.69 8.04 20.17
N LEU A 545 5.60 8.60 20.71
CA LEU A 545 5.33 8.60 22.13
C LEU A 545 4.79 7.24 22.63
N SER A 546 4.06 6.51 21.79
CA SER A 546 3.40 5.25 22.13
C SER A 546 4.32 4.21 22.75
N GLY A 547 5.56 4.10 22.24
CA GLY A 547 6.56 3.15 22.73
C GLY A 547 6.97 3.39 24.18
N LEU A 548 7.38 4.63 24.47
CA LEU A 548 7.79 5.04 25.82
C LEU A 548 6.63 4.95 26.82
N ILE A 549 5.43 5.32 26.39
CA ILE A 549 4.22 5.22 27.21
C ILE A 549 3.88 3.78 27.54
N PHE A 550 4.07 2.84 26.59
CA PHE A 550 3.92 1.43 26.87
C PHE A 550 4.94 0.95 27.92
N SER A 551 6.21 1.34 27.82
CA SER A 551 7.22 1.02 28.84
C SER A 551 6.89 1.60 30.22
N CYS A 552 6.32 2.80 30.28
CA CYS A 552 5.82 3.38 31.52
C CYS A 552 4.64 2.56 32.09
N TYR A 553 3.76 2.05 31.23
CA TYR A 553 2.60 1.27 31.62
C TYR A 553 2.95 -0.09 32.21
N ILE A 554 3.98 -0.77 31.69
CA ILE A 554 4.39 -2.09 32.18
C ILE A 554 5.54 -2.02 33.19
N ASN A 555 5.82 -0.84 33.76
CA ASN A 555 7.03 -0.62 34.56
C ASN A 555 7.07 -1.44 35.86
N ASP A 556 5.90 -1.78 36.40
CA ASP A 556 5.71 -2.64 37.55
C ASP A 556 5.71 -4.14 37.22
N PHE A 557 5.78 -4.52 35.94
CA PHE A 557 5.75 -5.92 35.50
C PHE A 557 6.79 -6.82 36.19
N PRO A 558 8.06 -6.41 36.40
CA PRO A 558 9.02 -7.25 37.11
C PRO A 558 8.65 -7.52 38.57
N LYS A 559 7.82 -6.68 39.19
CA LYS A 559 7.41 -6.79 40.60
C LYS A 559 6.33 -7.86 40.83
N ILE A 560 5.76 -8.42 39.76
CA ILE A 560 4.72 -9.46 39.82
C ILE A 560 5.30 -10.78 40.34
N PHE A 561 6.53 -11.09 39.93
CA PHE A 561 7.09 -12.44 40.02
C PHE A 561 7.81 -12.68 41.34
N LYS A 562 7.52 -13.82 41.97
CA LYS A 562 8.15 -14.23 43.24
C LYS A 562 9.39 -15.08 43.02
N HIS A 563 9.44 -15.82 41.91
CA HIS A 563 10.46 -16.84 41.67
C HIS A 563 11.26 -16.55 40.41
N CYS A 564 10.57 -16.21 39.34
CA CYS A 564 11.12 -16.04 38.02
C CYS A 564 11.74 -14.64 37.85
N LYS A 565 12.78 -14.58 37.03
CA LYS A 565 13.34 -13.34 36.51
C LYS A 565 12.72 -13.02 35.16
N CYS A 566 12.77 -11.76 34.75
CA CYS A 566 12.24 -11.36 33.45
C CYS A 566 13.19 -10.45 32.65
N VAL A 567 12.97 -10.44 31.34
CA VAL A 567 13.61 -9.53 30.38
C VAL A 567 12.53 -8.96 29.49
N LEU A 568 12.48 -7.63 29.37
CA LEU A 568 11.46 -6.91 28.61
C LEU A 568 12.10 -6.14 27.46
N TYR A 569 11.44 -6.15 26.31
CA TYR A 569 11.81 -5.28 25.19
C TYR A 569 10.55 -4.80 24.48
N ALA A 570 10.16 -3.55 24.74
CA ALA A 570 8.88 -3.01 24.28
C ALA A 570 7.72 -3.92 24.72
N ASP A 571 6.94 -4.49 23.80
CA ASP A 571 5.83 -5.40 24.05
C ASP A 571 6.21 -6.87 24.24
N ASP A 572 7.45 -7.26 23.94
CA ASP A 572 7.94 -8.61 24.21
C ASP A 572 8.38 -8.78 25.65
N ALA A 573 7.91 -9.84 26.29
CA ALA A 573 8.28 -10.19 27.66
C ALA A 573 8.76 -11.65 27.73
N CYS A 574 9.91 -11.84 28.37
CA CYS A 574 10.49 -13.15 28.62
C CYS A 574 10.53 -13.38 30.13
N LEU A 575 10.00 -14.50 30.59
CA LEU A 575 10.04 -14.96 31.99
C LEU A 575 10.89 -16.22 32.07
N TYR A 576 11.78 -16.33 33.05
CA TYR A 576 12.65 -17.51 33.16
C TYR A 576 13.00 -17.88 34.60
N TYR A 577 13.21 -19.17 34.83
CA TYR A 577 13.64 -19.73 36.11
C TYR A 577 14.63 -20.88 35.88
N SER A 578 15.64 -20.96 36.74
CA SER A 578 16.66 -22.00 36.70
C SER A 578 16.54 -22.90 37.93
N GLY A 579 16.42 -24.21 37.72
CA GLY A 579 16.18 -25.19 38.77
C GLY A 579 16.88 -26.53 38.52
N ASN A 580 16.87 -27.40 39.51
CA ASN A 580 17.61 -28.67 39.45
C ASN A 580 16.85 -29.78 38.70
N ASN A 581 15.53 -29.67 38.65
CA ASN A 581 14.67 -30.64 37.98
C ASN A 581 13.51 -29.93 37.24
N VAL A 582 12.90 -30.63 36.29
CA VAL A 582 11.85 -30.07 35.41
C VAL A 582 10.59 -29.72 36.20
N GLN A 583 10.23 -30.51 37.21
CA GLN A 583 9.03 -30.29 38.03
C GLN A 583 9.13 -28.97 38.81
N GLU A 584 10.27 -28.70 39.44
CA GLU A 584 10.52 -27.44 40.14
C GLU A 584 10.36 -26.24 39.19
N ILE A 585 10.98 -26.29 38.01
CA ILE A 585 10.91 -25.23 37.00
C ILE A 585 9.47 -25.02 36.53
N GLN A 586 8.76 -26.12 36.29
CA GLN A 586 7.36 -26.11 35.89
C GLN A 586 6.48 -25.43 36.93
N ASP A 587 6.61 -25.83 38.19
CA ASP A 587 5.80 -25.31 39.29
C ASP A 587 6.05 -23.82 39.49
N LYS A 588 7.32 -23.38 39.45
CA LYS A 588 7.68 -21.97 39.61
C LYS A 588 7.25 -21.08 38.46
N LEU A 589 7.38 -21.55 37.22
CA LEU A 589 6.86 -20.81 36.07
C LEU A 589 5.33 -20.72 36.11
N ASN A 590 4.62 -21.82 36.40
CA ASN A 590 3.16 -21.81 36.44
C ASN A 590 2.62 -20.93 37.57
N GLU A 591 3.24 -20.94 38.75
CA GLU A 591 2.88 -20.06 39.88
C GLU A 591 2.96 -18.57 39.48
N ASP A 592 4.09 -18.17 38.89
CA ASP A 592 4.31 -16.78 38.48
C ASP A 592 3.49 -16.37 37.24
N LEU A 593 3.18 -17.30 36.34
CA LEU A 593 2.27 -17.07 35.21
C LEU A 593 0.82 -16.87 35.67
N ASN A 594 0.39 -17.52 36.75
CA ASN A 594 -0.92 -17.24 37.36
C ASN A 594 -0.98 -15.84 37.97
N LEU A 595 0.10 -15.38 38.61
CA LEU A 595 0.21 -13.99 39.08
C LEU A 595 0.16 -13.00 37.91
N LEU A 596 0.79 -13.34 36.80
CA LEU A 596 0.72 -12.53 35.57
C LEU A 596 -0.70 -12.43 35.02
N LEU A 597 -1.51 -13.50 35.09
CA LEU A 597 -2.91 -13.45 34.67
C LEU A 597 -3.73 -12.47 35.50
N ILE A 598 -3.54 -12.47 36.83
CA ILE A 598 -4.17 -11.51 37.74
C ILE A 598 -3.75 -10.09 37.37
N TRP A 599 -2.45 -9.84 37.22
CA TRP A 599 -1.94 -8.53 36.82
C TRP A 599 -2.48 -8.09 35.46
N CYS A 600 -2.59 -9.00 34.47
CA CYS A 600 -3.17 -8.70 33.16
C CYS A 600 -4.62 -8.23 33.29
N HIS A 601 -5.42 -8.92 34.11
CA HIS A 601 -6.81 -8.55 34.37
C HIS A 601 -6.91 -7.15 35.01
N GLU A 602 -6.13 -6.91 36.07
CA GLU A 602 -6.07 -5.61 36.75
C GLU A 602 -5.61 -4.48 35.83
N ASN A 603 -4.69 -4.78 34.90
CA ASN A 603 -4.14 -3.82 33.95
C ASN A 603 -4.90 -3.78 32.61
N GLY A 604 -6.04 -4.45 32.47
CA GLY A 604 -6.84 -4.46 31.23
C GLY A 604 -6.09 -5.00 30.00
N MET A 605 -5.08 -5.86 30.23
CA MET A 605 -4.27 -6.52 29.20
C MET A 605 -4.67 -8.00 29.06
N LYS A 606 -4.26 -8.62 27.96
CA LYS A 606 -4.54 -10.03 27.70
C LYS A 606 -3.35 -10.72 27.05
N ILE A 607 -3.04 -11.93 27.50
CA ILE A 607 -1.99 -12.78 26.91
C ILE A 607 -2.53 -13.45 25.65
N ASN A 608 -1.71 -13.48 24.59
CA ASN A 608 -1.94 -14.24 23.38
C ASN A 608 -1.45 -15.67 23.60
N ILE A 609 -2.27 -16.52 24.23
CA ILE A 609 -1.91 -17.92 24.56
C ILE A 609 -1.40 -18.68 23.32
N PRO A 610 -2.05 -18.63 22.13
CA PRO A 610 -1.56 -19.39 20.96
C PRO A 610 -0.18 -18.98 20.46
N LYS A 611 0.27 -17.77 20.76
CA LYS A 611 1.59 -17.27 20.33
C LYS A 611 2.62 -17.23 21.43
N THR A 612 2.19 -17.34 22.68
CA THR A 612 3.08 -17.57 23.81
C THR A 612 3.76 -18.93 23.63
N LYS A 613 5.05 -19.01 23.99
CA LYS A 613 5.87 -20.22 23.81
C LYS A 613 6.66 -20.53 25.07
N ALA A 614 6.88 -21.80 25.34
CA ALA A 614 7.77 -22.25 26.41
C ALA A 614 8.99 -22.97 25.82
N MET A 615 10.12 -22.87 26.50
CA MET A 615 11.38 -23.51 26.15
C MET A 615 12.06 -24.06 27.39
N LEU A 616 12.78 -25.18 27.26
CA LEU A 616 13.63 -25.72 28.32
C LEU A 616 15.06 -25.88 27.79
N PHE A 617 16.00 -25.24 28.49
CA PHE A 617 17.43 -25.32 28.26
C PHE A 617 18.07 -26.23 29.31
N ARG A 618 18.96 -27.13 28.87
CA ARG A 618 19.66 -28.07 29.75
C ARG A 618 21.10 -28.32 29.32
N PRO A 619 22.00 -28.66 30.25
CA PRO A 619 23.31 -29.22 29.93
C PRO A 619 23.17 -30.51 29.12
N THR A 620 24.11 -30.75 28.20
CA THR A 620 24.12 -31.94 27.32
C THR A 620 24.06 -33.27 28.08
N ASN A 621 24.65 -33.30 29.28
CA ASN A 621 24.80 -34.49 30.10
C ASN A 621 23.55 -34.84 30.92
N ILE A 622 22.56 -33.94 30.97
CA ILE A 622 21.30 -34.16 31.71
C ILE A 622 20.24 -34.64 30.72
N LYS A 623 19.84 -35.91 30.79
CA LYS A 623 18.68 -36.39 30.01
C LYS A 623 17.40 -35.90 30.68
N PRO A 624 16.44 -35.32 29.93
CA PRO A 624 15.17 -34.93 30.51
C PRO A 624 14.36 -36.20 30.75
N ASN A 625 14.06 -36.49 32.02
CA ASN A 625 13.17 -37.60 32.37
C ASN A 625 11.69 -37.24 32.21
N GLN A 626 11.38 -35.95 32.02
CA GLN A 626 10.03 -35.39 31.84
C GLN A 626 10.07 -34.16 30.92
N ASN A 627 8.98 -33.91 30.21
CA ASN A 627 8.79 -32.70 29.42
C ASN A 627 8.23 -31.57 30.30
N LEU A 628 8.64 -30.34 30.01
CA LEU A 628 8.09 -29.13 30.66
C LEU A 628 6.64 -28.91 30.20
N SER A 629 5.68 -28.86 31.12
CA SER A 629 4.26 -28.55 30.86
C SER A 629 3.90 -27.21 31.49
N ILE A 630 3.85 -26.17 30.66
CA ILE A 630 3.44 -24.83 31.10
C ILE A 630 1.97 -24.62 30.76
N LYS A 631 1.20 -24.13 31.74
CA LYS A 631 -0.23 -23.83 31.60
C LYS A 631 -0.51 -22.37 31.90
N ILE A 632 -1.32 -21.73 31.05
CA ILE A 632 -1.89 -20.41 31.27
C ILE A 632 -3.40 -20.53 31.05
N ASP A 633 -4.20 -20.15 32.04
CA ASP A 633 -5.67 -20.18 31.95
C ASP A 633 -6.19 -21.59 31.59
N GLU A 634 -5.67 -22.60 32.29
CA GLU A 634 -5.91 -24.03 32.06
C GLU A 634 -5.51 -24.56 30.67
N CYS A 635 -4.99 -23.71 29.78
CA CYS A 635 -4.53 -24.06 28.45
C CYS A 635 -3.04 -24.41 28.44
N ASP A 636 -2.68 -25.52 27.82
CA ASP A 636 -1.28 -25.89 27.59
C ASP A 636 -0.62 -24.94 26.58
N ILE A 637 0.56 -24.43 26.94
CA ILE A 637 1.38 -23.63 26.04
C ILE A 637 2.21 -24.55 25.15
N GLU A 638 2.35 -24.17 23.88
CA GLU A 638 3.25 -24.86 22.95
C GLU A 638 4.70 -24.82 23.45
N LEU A 639 5.22 -26.00 23.77
CA LEU A 639 6.63 -26.23 24.07
C LEU A 639 7.41 -26.29 22.76
N MET A 640 8.39 -25.39 22.60
CA MET A 640 9.33 -25.49 21.49
C MET A 640 10.42 -26.53 21.78
N THR A 641 11.00 -27.08 20.71
CA THR A 641 11.96 -28.19 20.78
C THR A 641 13.01 -27.99 21.86
N LEU A 642 13.21 -29.00 22.71
CA LEU A 642 14.21 -29.05 23.77
C LEU A 642 15.59 -28.66 23.23
N GLN A 643 16.24 -27.68 23.87
CA GLN A 643 17.53 -27.19 23.44
C GLN A 643 18.63 -27.65 24.40
N CYS A 644 19.53 -28.48 23.89
CA CYS A 644 20.77 -28.81 24.58
C CYS A 644 21.73 -27.64 24.45
N VAL A 645 22.25 -27.20 25.59
CA VAL A 645 23.36 -26.25 25.62
C VAL A 645 24.64 -27.07 25.79
N ASN A 646 25.51 -27.06 24.78
CA ASN A 646 26.84 -27.66 24.89
C ASN A 646 27.67 -26.82 25.87
N ILE A 647 27.81 -27.30 27.09
CA ILE A 647 28.74 -26.76 28.08
C ILE A 647 29.73 -27.87 28.38
N THR A 648 30.77 -27.99 27.55
CA THR A 648 31.94 -28.82 27.87
C THR A 648 32.81 -28.05 28.86
N PRO A 649 32.99 -28.53 30.10
CA PRO A 649 33.95 -27.95 31.02
C PRO A 649 35.35 -28.39 30.56
N GLY A 650 36.10 -27.53 29.87
CA GLY A 650 37.50 -27.82 29.54
C GLY A 650 38.09 -27.11 28.32
N GLU A 651 37.28 -26.64 27.36
CA GLU A 651 37.81 -25.99 26.16
C GLU A 651 37.53 -24.48 26.18
N ALA A 652 38.35 -23.78 26.96
CA ALA A 652 38.54 -22.34 26.81
C ALA A 652 39.23 -22.05 25.46
N THR A 653 38.49 -22.16 24.35
CA THR A 653 38.95 -21.76 23.02
C THR A 653 38.42 -20.36 22.70
N ASN A 654 39.16 -19.35 23.17
CA ASN A 654 39.25 -17.95 22.74
C ASN A 654 38.02 -17.08 22.35
N GLN A 655 36.79 -17.58 22.15
CA GLN A 655 35.57 -16.78 21.88
C GLN A 655 34.27 -17.52 22.30
N PRO A 656 34.05 -17.82 23.59
CA PRO A 656 32.85 -18.55 24.06
C PRO A 656 31.52 -17.86 23.72
N GLU A 657 31.52 -16.53 23.63
CA GLU A 657 30.35 -15.71 23.25
C GLU A 657 29.82 -16.03 21.85
N ARG A 658 30.71 -16.24 20.87
CA ARG A 658 30.33 -16.53 19.47
C ARG A 658 29.76 -17.93 19.29
N TYR A 659 30.23 -18.91 20.06
CA TYR A 659 29.72 -20.28 19.98
C TYR A 659 28.30 -20.37 20.56
N PHE A 660 28.06 -19.72 21.70
CA PHE A 660 26.76 -19.67 22.35
C PHE A 660 25.73 -18.89 21.52
N ILE A 661 26.08 -17.69 21.03
CA ILE A 661 25.20 -16.86 20.17
C ILE A 661 24.78 -17.60 18.89
N ASN A 662 25.66 -18.40 18.29
CA ASN A 662 25.35 -19.18 17.09
C ASN A 662 24.43 -20.40 17.36
N HIS A 663 24.30 -20.85 18.61
CA HIS A 663 23.50 -22.01 19.02
C HIS A 663 22.31 -21.63 19.91
N LEU A 664 22.08 -20.34 20.16
CA LEU A 664 20.78 -19.91 20.66
C LEU A 664 19.69 -20.31 19.66
N PRO A 665 18.51 -20.70 20.14
CA PRO A 665 17.38 -20.87 19.26
C PRO A 665 17.18 -19.54 18.56
N THR A 666 17.19 -19.59 17.22
CA THR A 666 16.85 -18.45 16.36
C THR A 666 15.57 -17.79 16.85
N THR A 667 14.67 -18.51 17.52
CA THR A 667 13.40 -18.06 18.06
C THR A 667 13.48 -17.07 19.22
N ALA A 668 14.38 -17.23 20.21
CA ALA A 668 14.51 -16.26 21.31
C ALA A 668 15.15 -14.95 20.82
N TYR A 669 16.17 -15.09 19.96
CA TYR A 669 16.77 -13.96 19.26
C TYR A 669 15.77 -13.28 18.30
N HIS A 670 14.96 -14.07 17.57
CA HIS A 670 13.90 -13.54 16.69
C HIS A 670 12.79 -12.84 17.46
N HIS A 671 12.41 -13.33 18.65
CA HIS A 671 11.41 -12.68 19.51
C HIS A 671 11.83 -11.22 19.73
N PHE A 672 13.01 -10.99 20.33
CA PHE A 672 13.50 -9.64 20.57
C PHE A 672 13.78 -8.84 19.28
N ILE A 673 14.33 -9.45 18.22
CA ILE A 673 14.62 -8.73 16.95
C ILE A 673 13.37 -8.26 16.23
N THR A 674 12.28 -9.06 16.22
CA THR A 674 11.06 -8.61 15.56
C THR A 674 10.53 -7.33 16.19
N SER A 675 10.73 -7.19 17.50
CA SER A 675 10.41 -5.96 18.23
C SER A 675 11.44 -4.88 18.02
N GLU A 676 12.74 -5.18 17.81
CA GLU A 676 13.70 -4.16 17.36
C GLU A 676 13.28 -3.51 16.04
N ILE A 677 12.79 -4.30 15.09
CA ILE A 677 12.29 -3.78 13.82
C ILE A 677 11.07 -2.89 14.04
N TYR A 678 10.23 -3.20 15.04
CA TYR A 678 9.08 -2.40 15.41
C TYR A 678 9.49 -1.09 16.13
N VAL A 679 10.33 -1.18 17.16
CA VAL A 679 10.93 -0.04 17.87
C VAL A 679 11.66 0.87 16.88
N ARG A 680 12.56 0.33 16.05
CA ARG A 680 13.23 1.10 14.99
C ARG A 680 12.26 1.63 13.95
N ARG A 681 11.11 1.01 13.70
CA ARG A 681 10.09 1.57 12.78
C ARG A 681 9.31 2.72 13.41
N ASN A 682 9.09 2.71 14.72
CA ASN A 682 8.51 3.82 15.47
C ASN A 682 9.53 4.95 15.70
N GLU A 683 10.79 4.63 15.97
CA GLU A 683 11.88 5.61 16.01
C GLU A 683 12.21 6.17 14.63
N ARG A 684 12.10 5.37 13.56
CA ARG A 684 12.18 5.83 12.16
C ARG A 684 10.80 6.28 11.63
N SER A 685 9.71 6.33 12.38
CA SER A 685 8.47 6.98 11.89
C SER A 685 8.49 8.47 12.18
N ILE A 686 9.28 8.87 13.19
CA ILE A 686 10.00 10.14 13.27
C ILE A 686 10.80 10.28 11.97
#